data_AF-A0A1J5X1F2-F1
#
_entry.id   AF-A0A1J5X1F2-F1
#
_cell.length_a   1.000
_cell.length_b   1.000
_cell.length_c   1.000
_cell.angle_alpha   90.00
_cell.angle_beta   90.00
_cell.angle_gamma   90.00
#
_symmetry.space_group_name_H-M   'P 1'
#
loop_
_entity.id
_entity.type
_entity.pdbx_description
1 polymer ?
#
loop_
_entity_poly.entity_id
_entity_poly.type
_entity_poly.pdbx_seq_one_letter_code
_entity_poly.pdbx_strand_id
1 'polypeptide(L)'
;MEQCLSVYISEKKQTLEIRNNRENISLVFTRNEKNGITASLSQKPALPTANRKGSIYGLIGLIRIAETEFIVAVSKAEKLGEQLERNTIYRVKEVTLIPQPRGTNTESSIGKRKLNALTEYFAKGTFYYSHDTDLTLSFEQKNTEKTPAPNTEKKYTKIKERIFSIVGNRRYVWNKFLLRRILFFRESLLKGDRAVFDGGQFLVFLVQGHISVATLSRPQGNIVFGLISRVECKRTGTRCSSKGLDENGNVSGFVETETVVSTPTCLFSHVSVRGTIPIFWMNKTVGIANRAVATRSVEATQPCFDRHFDFLLAKYKRIHVLSLLSLEKKENEAFLTLRYKTHLKERTHSENIEATFFDISAESARQPAETMALSLAAELQNTIESFGYFLLDRTSGAVYPQRGVFRVNCFDSLDRTNIVQEIISRAAVQTLFLDDKTFPKDACQQIAQRMWRLWIKNGDDISKIHAGSKALKTQMTKQSDGGVQQSLRGLLSDMKNKAVRIYQNTFNERKLQNSIDVLLGRKKEDEYETRLDVPAIDAIQREIARDCSVFTSHIAVKIQCVTWNAGGLLPGHSMLSGLIPPCKKRPPTIVSVGLQEMVSLSPQNVLLGHVNSAIIWEEHLQTELERLYGPGEYILLSQLNMVGLGLFLFIQKEALHLVRDVEMATKKTGMSGMTGNKGAVSIRLTFSGTRLCFVAAHFAAGMELAADRNTDFHSIVNETFFTVSGGIHDHDLVIWAGDLNYRVDLEEKEIHSAVVRKDIGLLLRNDQLHCEQRRKKVFTGYREKKIAFMPTYKLHVGTSKYSQTRTPSWTDRILYRAKIPLSLREYSSVDLCLSDHLPVHALFSISIKNTDKKKRKALEESIYAGILEEATNAAHTGQALCPPQTWEGADETKPRG
;
A
#
# COMPACT_ATOMS: atom_id res chain seq x y z
N MET A 1 5.89 -6.79 41.06
CA MET A 1 7.18 -6.58 40.36
C MET A 1 6.93 -6.56 38.85
N GLU A 2 7.47 -5.58 38.12
CA GLU A 2 7.38 -5.52 36.66
C GLU A 2 8.14 -6.69 36.01
N GLN A 3 7.58 -7.31 34.97
CA GLN A 3 8.24 -8.39 34.23
C GLN A 3 9.40 -7.80 33.43
N CYS A 4 10.62 -8.17 33.78
CA CYS A 4 11.85 -7.66 33.17
C CYS A 4 12.79 -8.83 32.92
N LEU A 5 13.20 -9.02 31.67
CA LEU A 5 14.14 -10.04 31.22
C LEU A 5 15.56 -9.49 31.36
N SER A 6 16.50 -10.30 31.82
CA SER A 6 17.91 -9.91 31.91
C SER A 6 18.65 -10.28 30.63
N VAL A 7 19.51 -9.38 30.16
CA VAL A 7 20.33 -9.60 28.96
C VAL A 7 21.79 -9.78 29.37
N TYR A 8 22.39 -10.87 28.91
CA TYR A 8 23.81 -11.19 29.11
C TYR A 8 24.50 -11.34 27.75
N ILE A 9 25.70 -10.79 27.62
CA ILE A 9 26.50 -10.91 26.39
C ILE A 9 27.88 -11.47 26.75
N SER A 10 28.28 -12.53 26.03
CA SER A 10 29.63 -13.10 26.10
C SER A 10 30.32 -12.89 24.76
N GLU A 11 31.26 -11.94 24.71
CA GLU A 11 32.11 -11.75 23.53
C GLU A 11 33.02 -12.97 23.27
N LYS A 12 33.46 -13.64 24.34
CA LYS A 12 34.30 -14.85 24.25
C LYS A 12 33.55 -16.03 23.64
N LYS A 13 32.32 -16.27 24.08
CA LYS A 13 31.48 -17.38 23.59
C LYS A 13 30.65 -17.00 22.36
N GLN A 14 30.66 -15.73 21.97
CA GLN A 14 29.80 -15.15 20.94
C GLN A 14 28.31 -15.45 21.17
N THR A 15 27.89 -15.38 22.44
CA THR A 15 26.51 -15.66 22.86
C THR A 15 25.83 -14.42 23.39
N LEU A 16 24.56 -14.26 23.05
CA LEU A 16 23.63 -13.33 23.67
C LEU A 16 22.50 -14.13 24.33
N GLU A 17 22.36 -13.99 25.64
CA GLU A 17 21.38 -14.69 26.45
C GLU A 17 20.31 -13.72 26.97
N ILE A 18 19.04 -14.11 26.81
CA ILE A 18 17.88 -13.41 27.34
C ILE A 18 17.21 -14.31 28.36
N ARG A 19 17.31 -13.93 29.64
CA ARG A 19 16.86 -14.75 30.76
C ARG A 19 15.61 -14.18 31.39
N ASN A 20 14.57 -15.00 31.51
CA ASN A 20 13.47 -14.74 32.42
C ASN A 20 13.83 -15.31 33.80
N ASN A 21 14.25 -14.43 34.71
CA ASN A 21 14.72 -14.84 36.04
C ASN A 21 13.61 -15.46 36.91
N ARG A 22 12.34 -15.16 36.64
CA ARG A 22 11.22 -15.71 37.42
C ARG A 22 10.92 -17.15 37.06
N GLU A 23 10.88 -17.43 35.77
CA GLU A 23 10.61 -18.77 35.25
C GLU A 23 11.88 -19.62 35.20
N ASN A 24 13.07 -19.00 35.38
CA ASN A 24 14.38 -19.63 35.28
C ASN A 24 14.65 -20.30 33.91
N ILE A 25 14.28 -19.58 32.85
CA ILE A 25 14.39 -20.02 31.44
C ILE A 25 15.19 -18.97 30.67
N SER A 26 16.06 -19.41 29.77
CA SER A 26 16.82 -18.51 28.90
C SER A 26 16.67 -18.86 27.43
N LEU A 27 16.53 -17.83 26.61
CA LEU A 27 16.67 -17.89 25.16
C LEU A 27 18.07 -17.42 24.80
N VAL A 28 18.88 -18.30 24.20
CA VAL A 28 20.29 -18.03 23.89
C VAL A 28 20.47 -17.99 22.38
N PHE A 29 21.02 -16.88 21.89
CA PHE A 29 21.44 -16.69 20.52
C PHE A 29 22.96 -16.86 20.44
N THR A 30 23.44 -17.74 19.57
CA THR A 30 24.87 -18.00 19.39
C THR A 30 25.24 -17.75 17.94
N ARG A 31 26.35 -17.05 17.71
CA ARG A 31 26.86 -16.88 16.35
C ARG A 31 27.57 -18.16 15.89
N ASN A 32 27.30 -18.57 14.65
CA ASN A 32 27.98 -19.70 14.05
C ASN A 32 29.15 -19.28 13.14
N GLU A 33 29.92 -20.27 12.69
CA GLU A 33 31.11 -20.09 11.85
C GLU A 33 30.83 -19.45 10.48
N LYS A 34 29.59 -19.51 9.99
CA LYS A 34 29.14 -18.93 8.71
C LYS A 34 28.58 -17.51 8.83
N ASN A 35 28.78 -16.85 9.98
CA ASN A 35 28.23 -15.53 10.31
C ASN A 35 26.68 -15.48 10.40
N GLY A 36 26.01 -16.62 10.60
CA GLY A 36 24.59 -16.69 10.98
C GLY A 36 24.40 -16.80 12.49
N ILE A 37 23.14 -16.74 12.97
CA ILE A 37 22.76 -16.94 14.37
C ILE A 37 22.04 -18.28 14.51
N THR A 38 22.32 -19.03 15.57
CA THR A 38 21.47 -20.15 16.04
C THR A 38 20.76 -19.76 17.34
N ALA A 39 19.56 -20.30 17.56
CA ALA A 39 18.81 -20.12 18.81
C ALA A 39 18.72 -21.43 19.58
N SER A 40 18.78 -21.35 20.91
CA SER A 40 18.56 -22.48 21.82
C SER A 40 17.81 -22.06 23.08
N LEU A 41 17.10 -23.01 23.69
CA LEU A 41 16.37 -22.82 24.93
C LEU A 41 17.12 -23.52 26.07
N SER A 42 17.39 -22.80 27.16
CA SER A 42 18.01 -23.36 28.35
C SER A 42 17.04 -23.31 29.53
N GLN A 43 16.76 -24.48 30.10
CA GLN A 43 16.03 -24.63 31.37
C GLN A 43 17.06 -24.75 32.50
N LYS A 44 16.89 -24.01 33.61
CA LYS A 44 17.88 -23.92 34.70
C LYS A 44 19.27 -23.47 34.22
N PRO A 45 19.38 -22.28 33.60
CA PRO A 45 20.64 -21.78 33.08
C PRO A 45 21.67 -21.63 34.21
N ALA A 46 22.91 -22.09 33.96
CA ALA A 46 24.02 -21.94 34.90
C ALA A 46 24.24 -20.46 35.30
N LEU A 47 24.93 -20.23 36.42
CA LEU A 47 25.36 -18.88 36.82
C LEU A 47 26.05 -18.21 35.62
N PRO A 48 25.62 -17.00 35.22
CA PRO A 48 26.06 -16.42 33.96
C PRO A 48 27.56 -16.12 34.03
N THR A 49 28.35 -16.86 33.23
CA THR A 49 29.77 -16.55 32.95
C THR A 49 29.95 -15.29 32.08
N ALA A 50 28.86 -14.60 31.77
CA ALA A 50 28.75 -13.49 30.83
C ALA A 50 28.33 -12.20 31.56
N ASN A 51 28.82 -11.05 31.07
CA ASN A 51 28.52 -9.76 31.70
C ASN A 51 27.05 -9.39 31.47
N ARG A 52 26.33 -9.06 32.56
CA ARG A 52 24.98 -8.50 32.48
C ARG A 52 25.07 -7.13 31.80
N LYS A 53 24.39 -6.97 30.66
CA LYS A 53 24.39 -5.74 29.87
C LYS A 53 23.21 -4.82 30.18
N GLY A 54 22.13 -5.38 30.70
CA GLY A 54 20.95 -4.61 31.08
C GLY A 54 19.74 -5.48 31.30
N SER A 55 18.57 -4.84 31.28
CA SER A 55 17.29 -5.52 31.35
C SER A 55 16.34 -4.96 30.27
N ILE A 56 15.45 -5.80 29.77
CA ILE A 56 14.47 -5.47 28.74
C ILE A 56 13.08 -5.94 29.17
N TYR A 57 12.03 -5.31 28.66
CA TYR A 57 10.65 -5.71 28.93
C TYR A 57 10.15 -6.84 28.02
N GLY A 58 10.79 -7.05 26.87
CA GLY A 58 10.44 -8.11 25.93
C GLY A 58 11.06 -7.93 24.54
N LEU A 59 11.05 -9.01 23.76
CA LEU A 59 11.60 -9.08 22.41
C LEU A 59 10.59 -8.65 21.36
N ILE A 60 10.99 -7.67 20.55
CA ILE A 60 10.24 -7.25 19.36
C ILE A 60 10.56 -8.17 18.18
N GLY A 61 11.79 -8.66 18.06
CA GLY A 61 12.19 -9.61 17.02
C GLY A 61 13.64 -9.46 16.59
N LEU A 62 13.97 -9.99 15.42
CA LEU A 62 15.30 -9.93 14.81
C LEU A 62 15.27 -9.06 13.54
N ILE A 63 16.36 -8.33 13.29
CA ILE A 63 16.56 -7.58 12.05
C ILE A 63 18.02 -7.59 11.60
N ARG A 64 18.26 -7.60 10.30
CA ARG A 64 19.57 -7.36 9.69
C ARG A 64 19.65 -5.94 9.14
N ILE A 65 20.73 -5.22 9.40
CA ILE A 65 20.97 -3.88 8.85
C ILE A 65 22.43 -3.77 8.49
N ALA A 66 22.72 -3.48 7.21
CA ALA A 66 24.09 -3.33 6.71
C ALA A 66 25.01 -4.48 7.13
N GLU A 67 24.54 -5.71 6.91
CA GLU A 67 25.21 -6.98 7.24
C GLU A 67 25.31 -7.35 8.72
N THR A 68 24.99 -6.44 9.65
CA THR A 68 24.94 -6.73 11.08
C THR A 68 23.57 -7.21 11.51
N GLU A 69 23.54 -8.22 12.39
CA GLU A 69 22.31 -8.77 12.94
C GLU A 69 22.03 -8.21 14.33
N PHE A 70 20.79 -7.77 14.53
CA PHE A 70 20.34 -7.10 15.74
C PHE A 70 19.14 -7.83 16.34
N ILE A 71 19.16 -7.91 17.66
CA ILE A 71 17.97 -8.21 18.47
C ILE A 71 17.30 -6.89 18.80
N VAL A 72 16.02 -6.78 18.44
CA VAL A 72 15.20 -5.62 18.74
C VAL A 72 14.39 -5.90 19.99
N ALA A 73 14.51 -5.05 21.01
CA ALA A 73 13.87 -5.25 22.30
C ALA A 73 13.33 -3.95 22.90
N VAL A 74 12.26 -4.06 23.70
CA VAL A 74 11.73 -2.93 24.47
C VAL A 74 12.65 -2.69 25.68
N SER A 75 13.40 -1.59 25.68
CA SER A 75 14.26 -1.21 26.81
C SER A 75 13.48 -0.46 27.89
N LYS A 76 12.42 0.26 27.51
CA LYS A 76 11.57 1.00 28.44
C LYS A 76 10.12 0.99 28.00
N ALA A 77 9.24 0.67 28.94
CA ALA A 77 7.80 0.71 28.76
C ALA A 77 7.13 1.46 29.91
N GLU A 78 6.02 2.13 29.62
CA GLU A 78 5.13 2.75 30.61
C GLU A 78 3.92 1.84 30.79
N LYS A 79 3.71 1.34 32.00
CA LYS A 79 2.45 0.67 32.36
C LYS A 79 1.33 1.71 32.39
N LEU A 80 0.22 1.47 31.70
CA LEU A 80 -0.96 2.32 31.83
C LEU A 80 -1.53 2.18 33.25
N GLY A 81 -1.75 3.31 33.93
CA GLY A 81 -2.04 3.34 35.36
C GLY A 81 -3.32 2.58 35.76
N GLU A 82 -4.37 2.69 34.95
CA GLU A 82 -5.64 1.98 35.16
C GLU A 82 -5.71 0.70 34.30
N GLN A 83 -6.21 -0.38 34.89
CA GLN A 83 -6.39 -1.66 34.20
C GLN A 83 -7.75 -1.71 33.50
N LEU A 84 -7.75 -2.10 32.22
CA LEU A 84 -8.97 -2.42 31.48
C LEU A 84 -9.22 -3.92 31.56
N GLU A 85 -10.34 -4.34 32.16
CA GLU A 85 -10.68 -5.76 32.34
C GLU A 85 -9.57 -6.55 33.07
N ARG A 86 -8.95 -5.94 34.10
CA ARG A 86 -7.83 -6.49 34.88
C ARG A 86 -6.56 -6.80 34.06
N ASN A 87 -6.51 -6.37 32.80
CA ASN A 87 -5.36 -6.59 31.94
C ASN A 87 -4.35 -5.46 32.11
N THR A 88 -3.07 -5.81 32.17
CA THR A 88 -1.98 -4.84 32.18
C THR A 88 -1.57 -4.51 30.74
N ILE A 89 -1.60 -3.23 30.41
CA ILE A 89 -1.22 -2.72 29.09
C ILE A 89 0.01 -1.83 29.24
N TYR A 90 0.96 -2.03 28.33
CA TYR A 90 2.22 -1.31 28.30
C TYR A 90 2.31 -0.46 27.04
N ARG A 91 2.78 0.77 27.20
CA ARG A 91 3.14 1.70 26.12
C ARG A 91 4.65 1.68 25.93
N VAL A 92 5.11 1.39 24.72
CA VAL A 92 6.54 1.39 24.40
C VAL A 92 7.07 2.83 24.44
N LYS A 93 8.17 3.06 25.17
CA LYS A 93 8.85 4.37 25.27
C LYS A 93 10.17 4.37 24.54
N GLU A 94 10.97 3.33 24.76
CA GLU A 94 12.29 3.20 24.16
C GLU A 94 12.50 1.75 23.70
N VAL A 95 13.19 1.62 22.57
CA VAL A 95 13.60 0.35 21.97
C VAL A 95 15.11 0.36 21.87
N THR A 96 15.73 -0.76 22.17
CA THR A 96 17.16 -0.98 21.97
C THR A 96 17.36 -2.02 20.87
N LEU A 97 18.40 -1.81 20.06
CA LEU A 97 18.87 -2.79 19.10
C LEU A 97 20.23 -3.28 19.59
N ILE A 98 20.27 -4.54 19.97
CA ILE A 98 21.44 -5.18 20.55
C ILE A 98 22.14 -5.94 19.43
N PRO A 99 23.35 -5.53 19.00
CA PRO A 99 24.08 -6.26 17.98
C PRO A 99 24.55 -7.61 18.51
N GLN A 100 24.65 -8.60 17.63
CA GLN A 100 25.32 -9.85 17.97
C GLN A 100 26.84 -9.65 18.16
N PRO A 101 27.47 -10.43 19.06
CA PRO A 101 28.92 -10.39 19.28
C PRO A 101 29.73 -10.55 17.97
N ARG A 102 30.76 -9.71 17.81
CA ARG A 102 31.70 -9.61 16.66
C ARG A 102 31.10 -9.38 15.27
N GLY A 103 30.11 -8.49 15.09
CA GLY A 103 29.90 -7.84 13.79
C GLY A 103 31.13 -7.02 13.41
N THR A 104 31.58 -7.01 12.16
CA THR A 104 32.64 -6.10 11.71
C THR A 104 32.29 -4.69 12.16
N ASN A 105 33.24 -4.00 12.80
CA ASN A 105 33.06 -2.66 13.39
C ASN A 105 32.91 -1.56 12.32
N THR A 106 32.46 -1.92 11.12
CA THR A 106 32.13 -1.05 10.01
C THR A 106 30.63 -0.79 10.03
N GLU A 107 30.13 -0.20 11.12
CA GLU A 107 28.85 0.50 11.03
C GLU A 107 29.05 1.66 10.06
N SER A 108 28.82 1.40 8.78
CA SER A 108 28.78 2.43 7.75
C SER A 108 27.87 3.56 8.24
N SER A 109 28.18 4.79 7.86
CA SER A 109 27.35 5.96 8.19
C SER A 109 25.88 5.76 7.78
N ILE A 110 25.64 4.92 6.77
CA ILE A 110 24.32 4.49 6.29
C ILE A 110 23.62 3.57 7.31
N GLY A 111 24.31 2.57 7.86
CA GLY A 111 23.78 1.66 8.88
C GLY A 111 23.29 2.39 10.13
N LYS A 112 24.11 3.29 10.68
CA LYS A 112 23.75 4.13 11.84
C LYS A 112 22.51 5.00 11.59
N ARG A 113 22.40 5.59 10.41
CA ARG A 113 21.23 6.40 10.03
C ARG A 113 19.95 5.57 9.97
N LYS A 114 20.01 4.37 9.40
CA LYS A 114 18.87 3.43 9.34
C LYS A 114 18.44 2.98 10.74
N LEU A 115 19.42 2.68 11.59
CA LEU A 115 19.22 2.29 12.98
C LEU A 115 18.47 3.38 13.76
N ASN A 116 18.98 4.61 13.74
CA ASN A 116 18.39 5.74 14.44
C ASN A 116 16.96 6.02 13.98
N ALA A 117 16.71 5.98 12.66
CA ALA A 117 15.37 6.20 12.11
C ALA A 117 14.35 5.14 12.57
N LEU A 118 14.77 3.89 12.80
CA LEU A 118 13.90 2.83 13.31
C LEU A 118 13.65 3.00 14.81
N THR A 119 14.69 3.29 15.60
CA THR A 119 14.59 3.55 17.04
C THR A 119 13.68 4.75 17.32
N GLU A 120 13.88 5.86 16.61
CA GLU A 120 13.03 7.06 16.70
C GLU A 120 11.57 6.76 16.36
N TYR A 121 11.32 5.86 15.40
CA TYR A 121 9.97 5.49 15.02
C TYR A 121 9.23 4.73 16.14
N PHE A 122 9.89 3.78 16.79
CA PHE A 122 9.31 3.08 17.96
C PHE A 122 9.10 4.01 19.15
N ALA A 123 10.01 4.98 19.35
CA ALA A 123 9.96 5.93 20.46
C ALA A 123 8.85 7.00 20.34
N LYS A 124 8.07 7.02 19.25
CA LYS A 124 6.94 7.95 19.08
C LYS A 124 5.81 7.75 20.09
N GLY A 125 5.85 6.68 20.88
CA GLY A 125 4.86 6.38 21.91
C GLY A 125 3.51 5.95 21.34
N THR A 126 3.48 5.38 20.15
CA THR A 126 2.24 4.90 19.48
C THR A 126 2.14 3.38 19.47
N PHE A 127 3.11 2.66 20.04
CA PHE A 127 3.13 1.21 20.14
C PHE A 127 2.75 0.73 21.53
N TYR A 128 1.92 -0.30 21.57
CA TYR A 128 1.39 -0.91 22.78
C TYR A 128 1.50 -2.43 22.71
N TYR A 129 1.63 -3.07 23.87
CA TYR A 129 1.57 -4.52 24.02
C TYR A 129 0.98 -4.89 25.38
N SER A 130 0.58 -6.16 25.53
CA SER A 130 0.15 -6.74 26.80
C SER A 130 0.61 -8.19 26.86
N HIS A 131 1.01 -8.64 28.05
CA HIS A 131 1.27 -10.06 28.32
C HIS A 131 -0.02 -10.80 28.74
N ASP A 132 -1.02 -10.06 29.21
CA ASP A 132 -2.26 -10.62 29.80
C ASP A 132 -3.33 -10.83 28.73
N THR A 133 -3.52 -9.83 27.86
CA THR A 133 -4.55 -9.85 26.81
C THR A 133 -3.94 -9.73 25.43
N ASP A 134 -4.70 -10.21 24.45
CA ASP A 134 -4.44 -9.86 23.08
C ASP A 134 -4.97 -8.46 22.75
N LEU A 135 -4.11 -7.57 22.26
CA LEU A 135 -4.54 -6.23 21.88
C LEU A 135 -4.98 -6.12 20.42
N THR A 136 -4.86 -7.19 19.64
CA THR A 136 -5.22 -7.19 18.21
C THR A 136 -6.68 -7.57 17.95
N LEU A 137 -7.40 -8.04 18.98
CA LEU A 137 -8.82 -8.41 18.93
C LEU A 137 -9.68 -7.40 19.68
N SER A 138 -10.92 -7.22 19.20
CA SER A 138 -11.96 -6.58 20.00
C SER A 138 -12.39 -7.46 21.18
N PHE A 139 -13.04 -6.87 22.17
CA PHE A 139 -13.63 -7.59 23.28
C PHE A 139 -14.72 -8.57 22.84
N GLU A 140 -15.50 -8.24 21.82
CA GLU A 140 -16.45 -9.19 21.23
C GLU A 140 -15.73 -10.45 20.72
N GLN A 141 -14.68 -10.29 19.91
CA GLN A 141 -13.93 -11.43 19.37
C GLN A 141 -13.33 -12.29 20.49
N LYS A 142 -12.80 -11.67 21.55
CA LYS A 142 -12.25 -12.39 22.71
C LYS A 142 -13.29 -13.21 23.49
N ASN A 143 -14.55 -12.81 23.45
CA ASN A 143 -15.63 -13.45 24.22
C ASN A 143 -16.55 -14.34 23.37
N THR A 144 -16.47 -14.26 22.04
CA THR A 144 -17.29 -15.06 21.11
C THR A 144 -16.51 -16.19 20.45
N GLU A 145 -15.19 -16.06 20.28
CA GLU A 145 -14.34 -17.22 19.97
C GLU A 145 -14.44 -18.21 21.14
N LYS A 146 -14.87 -19.46 20.87
CA LYS A 146 -15.02 -20.55 21.85
C LYS A 146 -13.69 -20.78 22.59
N THR A 147 -13.47 -19.98 23.61
CA THR A 147 -12.34 -20.11 24.52
C THR A 147 -12.89 -20.83 25.74
N PRO A 148 -12.45 -22.06 26.06
CA PRO A 148 -13.01 -22.81 27.18
C PRO A 148 -12.88 -22.05 28.50
N ALA A 149 -13.91 -22.18 29.34
CA ALA A 149 -14.17 -21.44 30.57
C ALA A 149 -12.98 -21.40 31.55
N PRO A 150 -12.87 -20.35 32.40
CA PRO A 150 -11.75 -20.14 33.30
C PRO A 150 -11.82 -21.07 34.53
N ASN A 151 -11.15 -22.22 34.47
CA ASN A 151 -10.67 -22.90 35.69
C ASN A 151 -9.21 -22.51 35.97
N THR A 152 -8.94 -22.23 37.24
CA THR A 152 -7.80 -21.47 37.77
C THR A 152 -6.42 -22.11 37.52
N GLU A 153 -6.37 -23.37 37.11
CA GLU A 153 -5.12 -24.15 36.94
C GLU A 153 -4.46 -24.06 35.56
N LYS A 154 -5.09 -23.47 34.54
CA LYS A 154 -4.58 -23.53 33.15
C LYS A 154 -4.11 -22.19 32.57
N LYS A 155 -3.42 -21.36 33.35
CA LYS A 155 -2.81 -20.10 32.86
C LYS A 155 -1.85 -20.34 31.67
N TYR A 156 -1.15 -21.48 31.67
CA TYR A 156 -0.20 -21.89 30.63
C TYR A 156 -0.83 -22.57 29.40
N THR A 157 -2.06 -23.07 29.50
CA THR A 157 -2.74 -23.70 28.33
C THR A 157 -3.26 -22.63 27.36
N LYS A 158 -3.59 -21.43 27.86
CA LYS A 158 -4.00 -20.28 27.04
C LYS A 158 -2.92 -19.73 26.10
N ILE A 159 -1.64 -20.05 26.31
CA ILE A 159 -0.53 -19.61 25.44
C ILE A 159 -0.37 -20.53 24.20
N LYS A 160 -0.73 -21.81 24.32
CA LYS A 160 -0.54 -22.85 23.29
C LYS A 160 -1.31 -22.58 21.98
N GLU A 161 -2.55 -22.07 22.06
CA GLU A 161 -3.40 -21.73 20.89
C GLU A 161 -3.21 -20.28 20.40
N ARG A 162 -2.50 -19.45 21.19
CA ARG A 162 -2.41 -18.00 21.02
C ARG A 162 -1.44 -17.60 19.91
N ILE A 163 -0.26 -18.20 19.81
CA ILE A 163 0.83 -17.61 19.02
C ILE A 163 0.63 -17.76 17.50
N PHE A 164 0.12 -18.91 17.03
CA PHE A 164 -0.16 -19.09 15.59
C PHE A 164 -1.44 -18.34 15.15
N SER A 165 -2.47 -18.27 16.00
CA SER A 165 -3.67 -17.44 15.75
C SER A 165 -3.37 -15.93 15.83
N ILE A 166 -2.41 -15.51 16.65
CA ILE A 166 -1.87 -14.14 16.71
C ILE A 166 -1.13 -13.78 15.42
N VAL A 167 -0.29 -14.67 14.89
CA VAL A 167 0.64 -14.31 13.82
C VAL A 167 0.08 -14.60 12.44
N GLY A 168 -0.69 -15.68 12.26
CA GLY A 168 -1.16 -16.13 10.95
C GLY A 168 -2.03 -15.11 10.22
N ASN A 169 -2.96 -14.47 10.93
CA ASN A 169 -4.07 -13.75 10.31
C ASN A 169 -4.33 -12.32 10.81
N ARG A 170 -3.49 -11.78 11.70
CA ARG A 170 -3.83 -10.51 12.37
C ARG A 170 -3.21 -9.30 11.69
N ARG A 171 -4.10 -8.53 11.08
CA ARG A 171 -3.86 -7.26 10.38
C ARG A 171 -3.33 -6.14 11.29
N TYR A 172 -3.15 -6.40 12.59
CA TYR A 172 -2.72 -5.43 13.60
C TYR A 172 -1.41 -5.78 14.32
N VAL A 173 -0.71 -6.87 13.95
CA VAL A 173 0.60 -7.22 14.52
C VAL A 173 1.71 -6.55 13.72
N TRP A 174 2.29 -5.48 14.28
CA TRP A 174 3.24 -4.61 13.57
C TRP A 174 4.64 -5.19 13.44
N ASN A 175 5.07 -6.02 14.39
CA ASN A 175 6.39 -6.66 14.38
C ASN A 175 6.36 -8.10 13.85
N LYS A 176 5.32 -8.47 13.10
CA LYS A 176 5.17 -9.83 12.54
C LYS A 176 6.39 -10.26 11.71
N PHE A 177 6.91 -9.36 10.87
CA PHE A 177 8.09 -9.63 10.04
C PHE A 177 9.33 -9.93 10.92
N LEU A 178 9.58 -9.09 11.92
CA LEU A 178 10.72 -9.25 12.84
C LEU A 178 10.64 -10.52 13.70
N LEU A 179 9.42 -10.97 14.03
CA LEU A 179 9.20 -12.18 14.80
C LEU A 179 9.31 -13.47 13.97
N ARG A 180 9.24 -13.40 12.63
CA ARG A 180 9.10 -14.57 11.73
C ARG A 180 10.07 -15.71 12.08
N ARG A 181 11.36 -15.40 12.17
CA ARG A 181 12.42 -16.40 12.41
C ARG A 181 12.37 -17.01 13.82
N ILE A 182 12.11 -16.21 14.85
CA ILE A 182 11.99 -16.71 16.23
C ILE A 182 10.73 -17.58 16.39
N LEU A 183 9.63 -17.17 15.77
CA LEU A 183 8.39 -17.96 15.78
C LEU A 183 8.59 -19.29 15.07
N PHE A 184 9.32 -19.30 13.96
CA PHE A 184 9.69 -20.54 13.30
C PHE A 184 10.54 -21.44 14.22
N PHE A 185 11.56 -20.88 14.88
CA PHE A 185 12.37 -21.62 15.86
C PHE A 185 11.50 -22.23 16.95
N ARG A 186 10.57 -21.45 17.54
CA ARG A 186 9.61 -21.95 18.53
C ARG A 186 8.83 -23.17 18.03
N GLU A 187 8.39 -23.16 16.78
CA GLU A 187 7.64 -24.28 16.22
C GLU A 187 8.50 -25.50 15.92
N SER A 188 9.81 -25.32 15.66
CA SER A 188 10.74 -26.44 15.56
C SER A 188 11.04 -27.12 16.90
N LEU A 189 10.68 -26.49 18.04
CA LEU A 189 10.84 -27.09 19.36
C LEU A 189 9.82 -28.21 19.60
N LEU A 190 10.26 -29.22 20.35
CA LEU A 190 9.40 -30.28 20.89
C LEU A 190 8.26 -29.69 21.72
N LYS A 191 7.13 -30.40 21.82
CA LYS A 191 5.92 -29.92 22.53
C LYS A 191 6.19 -29.45 23.98
N GLY A 192 7.10 -30.14 24.68
CA GLY A 192 7.55 -29.76 26.03
C GLY A 192 8.32 -28.44 26.03
N ASP A 193 9.39 -28.34 25.24
CA ASP A 193 10.22 -27.14 25.13
C ASP A 193 9.49 -25.94 24.56
N ARG A 194 8.52 -26.16 23.67
CA ARG A 194 7.63 -25.12 23.16
C ARG A 194 6.79 -24.51 24.28
N ALA A 195 6.23 -25.34 25.16
CA ALA A 195 5.47 -24.86 26.33
C ALA A 195 6.36 -24.09 27.32
N VAL A 196 7.63 -24.49 27.44
CA VAL A 196 8.62 -23.78 28.25
C VAL A 196 9.00 -22.44 27.61
N PHE A 197 9.27 -22.40 26.31
CA PHE A 197 9.52 -21.17 25.55
C PHE A 197 8.36 -20.17 25.74
N ASP A 198 7.13 -20.66 25.63
CA ASP A 198 5.89 -19.90 25.83
C ASP A 198 5.73 -19.36 27.25
N GLY A 199 5.99 -20.22 28.25
CA GLY A 199 6.01 -19.84 29.66
C GLY A 199 7.05 -18.77 29.96
N GLY A 200 8.18 -18.78 29.23
CA GLY A 200 9.22 -17.76 29.32
C GLY A 200 8.77 -16.34 28.93
N GLN A 201 7.66 -16.21 28.19
CA GLN A 201 7.06 -14.93 27.79
C GLN A 201 8.06 -13.92 27.20
N PHE A 202 9.01 -14.42 26.40
CA PHE A 202 10.08 -13.60 25.82
C PHE A 202 9.57 -12.58 24.81
N LEU A 203 8.51 -12.89 24.07
CA LEU A 203 8.03 -12.13 22.91
C LEU A 203 6.98 -11.09 23.29
N VAL A 204 7.02 -9.94 22.61
CA VAL A 204 5.95 -8.93 22.65
C VAL A 204 5.32 -8.78 21.27
N PHE A 205 4.00 -8.75 21.21
CA PHE A 205 3.24 -8.49 19.99
C PHE A 205 2.80 -7.03 19.99
N LEU A 206 3.36 -6.24 19.09
CA LEU A 206 3.14 -4.80 19.05
C LEU A 206 1.90 -4.46 18.22
N VAL A 207 1.01 -3.67 18.83
CA VAL A 207 -0.09 -2.97 18.17
C VAL A 207 0.25 -1.49 18.09
N GLN A 208 0.09 -0.88 16.92
CA GLN A 208 0.21 0.57 16.78
C GLN A 208 -1.16 1.24 16.83
N GLY A 209 -1.24 2.39 17.50
CA GLY A 209 -2.44 3.23 17.54
C GLY A 209 -2.51 4.02 18.83
N HIS A 210 -3.61 3.88 19.57
CA HIS A 210 -3.84 4.57 20.83
C HIS A 210 -4.57 3.68 21.81
N ILE A 211 -4.15 3.69 23.08
CA ILE A 211 -4.88 3.08 24.18
C ILE A 211 -4.90 4.06 25.34
N SER A 212 -6.09 4.35 25.85
CA SER A 212 -6.29 5.09 27.09
C SER A 212 -7.44 4.51 27.91
N VAL A 213 -7.34 4.69 29.22
CA VAL A 213 -8.30 4.21 30.21
C VAL A 213 -8.61 5.35 31.16
N ALA A 214 -9.86 5.45 31.60
CA ALA A 214 -10.33 6.37 32.63
C ALA A 214 -11.36 5.69 33.52
N THR A 215 -11.28 5.92 34.83
CA THR A 215 -12.17 5.31 35.82
C THR A 215 -13.06 6.37 36.46
N LEU A 216 -14.32 6.01 36.65
CA LEU A 216 -15.30 6.75 37.44
C LEU A 216 -15.68 5.90 38.66
N SER A 217 -15.19 6.28 39.83
CA SER A 217 -15.53 5.62 41.09
C SER A 217 -16.94 5.98 41.51
N ARG A 218 -17.75 4.97 41.85
CA ARG A 218 -19.11 5.12 42.41
C ARG A 218 -19.29 4.20 43.62
N PRO A 219 -20.25 4.51 44.52
CA PRO A 219 -20.60 3.62 45.63
C PRO A 219 -21.00 2.21 45.18
N GLN A 220 -21.66 2.10 44.02
CA GLN A 220 -22.09 0.82 43.43
C GLN A 220 -20.95 0.06 42.72
N GLY A 221 -19.74 0.61 42.70
CA GLY A 221 -18.57 0.05 42.04
C GLY A 221 -18.05 0.93 40.89
N ASN A 222 -16.80 0.70 40.51
CA ASN A 222 -16.11 1.52 39.52
C ASN A 222 -16.65 1.26 38.10
N ILE A 223 -16.84 2.33 37.34
CA ILE A 223 -17.07 2.27 35.89
C ILE A 223 -15.75 2.60 35.20
N VAL A 224 -15.24 1.66 34.39
CA VAL A 224 -13.97 1.80 33.67
C VAL A 224 -14.26 2.04 32.20
N PHE A 225 -13.80 3.17 31.68
CA PHE A 225 -13.88 3.54 30.27
C PHE A 225 -12.53 3.24 29.60
N GLY A 226 -12.56 2.52 28.48
CA GLY A 226 -11.40 2.27 27.64
C GLY A 226 -11.63 2.80 26.23
N LEU A 227 -10.58 3.32 25.60
CA LEU A 227 -10.57 3.62 24.17
C LEU A 227 -9.35 2.98 23.53
N ILE A 228 -9.59 2.07 22.57
CA ILE A 228 -8.55 1.30 21.89
C ILE A 228 -8.66 1.55 20.38
N SER A 229 -7.66 2.22 19.80
CA SER A 229 -7.52 2.37 18.36
C SER A 229 -6.36 1.53 17.85
N ARG A 230 -6.63 0.68 16.85
CA ARG A 230 -5.68 -0.26 16.25
C ARG A 230 -5.48 0.10 14.77
N VAL A 231 -4.25 0.42 14.39
CA VAL A 231 -3.89 0.75 13.00
C VAL A 231 -3.47 -0.51 12.25
N GLU A 232 -4.07 -0.73 11.09
CA GLU A 232 -3.82 -1.91 10.25
C GLU A 232 -2.44 -1.87 9.58
N CYS A 233 -1.71 -2.98 9.50
CA CYS A 233 -0.38 -3.04 8.88
C CYS A 233 -0.38 -3.32 7.36
N LYS A 234 -1.53 -3.64 6.75
CA LYS A 234 -1.61 -4.11 5.35
C LYS A 234 -1.23 -3.03 4.32
N ARG A 235 -1.82 -1.84 4.42
CA ARG A 235 -1.56 -0.71 3.51
C ARG A 235 -1.19 0.57 4.29
N THR A 236 -0.31 0.46 5.27
CA THR A 236 0.22 1.62 5.99
C THR A 236 1.27 2.39 5.19
N GLY A 237 1.18 3.71 5.22
CA GLY A 237 2.24 4.58 4.73
C GLY A 237 1.95 6.05 5.03
N THR A 238 2.92 6.91 4.76
CA THR A 238 2.79 8.35 4.95
C THR A 238 1.75 8.94 4.01
N ARG A 239 1.19 10.10 4.40
CA ARG A 239 0.15 10.80 3.65
C ARG A 239 0.47 11.02 2.15
N CYS A 240 1.75 11.08 1.79
CA CYS A 240 2.17 11.31 0.40
C CYS A 240 2.49 10.02 -0.39
N SER A 241 2.68 8.86 0.24
CA SER A 241 3.23 7.66 -0.44
C SER A 241 2.21 6.54 -0.70
N SER A 242 1.18 6.40 0.14
CA SER A 242 0.13 5.38 -0.05
C SER A 242 -1.25 5.98 0.19
N LYS A 243 -2.04 6.13 -0.88
CA LYS A 243 -3.43 6.60 -0.82
C LYS A 243 -4.38 5.58 -1.39
N GLY A 244 -5.61 5.57 -0.85
CA GLY A 244 -6.70 4.74 -1.34
C GLY A 244 -6.44 3.24 -1.23
N LEU A 245 -6.91 2.51 -2.23
CA LEU A 245 -7.02 1.05 -2.30
C LEU A 245 -5.75 0.36 -2.84
N ASP A 246 -5.44 -0.85 -2.37
CA ASP A 246 -4.53 -1.79 -3.05
C ASP A 246 -5.30 -2.88 -3.82
N GLU A 247 -4.56 -3.67 -4.60
CA GLU A 247 -5.16 -4.73 -5.41
C GLU A 247 -5.55 -5.98 -4.59
N ASN A 248 -5.49 -5.91 -3.26
CA ASN A 248 -6.01 -6.89 -2.32
C ASN A 248 -7.24 -6.36 -1.54
N GLY A 249 -7.72 -5.15 -1.86
CA GLY A 249 -8.86 -4.55 -1.17
C GLY A 249 -8.52 -3.88 0.17
N ASN A 250 -7.24 -3.70 0.49
CA ASN A 250 -6.82 -2.98 1.69
C ASN A 250 -6.76 -1.48 1.40
N VAL A 251 -7.12 -0.66 2.38
CA VAL A 251 -7.08 0.80 2.25
C VAL A 251 -6.00 1.41 3.13
N SER A 252 -5.44 2.52 2.67
CA SER A 252 -4.47 3.27 3.47
C SER A 252 -5.12 3.91 4.69
N GLY A 253 -4.38 3.92 5.80
CA GLY A 253 -4.78 4.52 7.07
C GLY A 253 -6.00 3.85 7.72
N PHE A 254 -6.20 2.54 7.50
CA PHE A 254 -7.29 1.81 8.13
C PHE A 254 -7.07 1.71 9.65
N VAL A 255 -8.07 2.15 10.42
CA VAL A 255 -8.05 2.12 11.89
C VAL A 255 -9.37 1.58 12.40
N GLU A 256 -9.30 0.60 13.30
CA GLU A 256 -10.43 0.13 14.09
C GLU A 256 -10.36 0.77 15.48
N THR A 257 -11.42 1.46 15.87
CA THR A 257 -11.53 2.16 17.15
C THR A 257 -12.65 1.53 17.97
N GLU A 258 -12.32 1.09 19.17
CA GLU A 258 -13.21 0.41 20.10
C GLU A 258 -13.35 1.21 21.38
N THR A 259 -14.59 1.58 21.69
CA THR A 259 -14.96 2.17 22.98
C THR A 259 -15.45 1.06 23.90
N VAL A 260 -14.86 0.95 25.08
CA VAL A 260 -15.14 -0.10 26.06
C VAL A 260 -15.67 0.55 27.33
N VAL A 261 -16.72 -0.04 27.90
CA VAL A 261 -17.22 0.35 29.23
C VAL A 261 -17.37 -0.92 30.06
N SER A 262 -16.62 -1.02 31.15
CA SER A 262 -16.76 -2.10 32.11
C SER A 262 -17.36 -1.59 33.40
N THR A 263 -18.41 -2.26 33.86
CA THR A 263 -19.04 -2.07 35.17
C THR A 263 -18.99 -3.39 35.96
N PRO A 264 -19.31 -3.42 37.25
CA PRO A 264 -19.44 -4.69 37.98
C PRO A 264 -20.45 -5.65 37.33
N THR A 265 -21.49 -5.12 36.67
CA THR A 265 -22.61 -5.89 36.13
C THR A 265 -22.50 -6.20 34.63
N CYS A 266 -21.71 -5.46 33.85
CA CYS A 266 -21.60 -5.70 32.42
C CYS A 266 -20.24 -5.30 31.82
N LEU A 267 -19.98 -5.82 30.61
CA LEU A 267 -18.90 -5.39 29.73
C LEU A 267 -19.51 -4.99 28.38
N PHE A 268 -19.37 -3.71 28.05
CA PHE A 268 -19.80 -3.11 26.79
C PHE A 268 -18.59 -2.88 25.88
N SER A 269 -18.76 -3.14 24.58
CA SER A 269 -17.81 -2.74 23.54
C SER A 269 -18.55 -2.25 22.29
N HIS A 270 -18.15 -1.08 21.80
CA HIS A 270 -18.64 -0.53 20.54
C HIS A 270 -17.46 -0.25 19.59
N VAL A 271 -17.45 -0.95 18.47
CA VAL A 271 -16.42 -0.83 17.43
C VAL A 271 -16.90 0.09 16.32
N SER A 272 -16.02 0.96 15.84
CA SER A 272 -16.16 1.73 14.59
C SER A 272 -14.87 1.64 13.78
N VAL A 273 -14.96 1.83 12.46
CA VAL A 273 -13.77 1.81 11.59
C VAL A 273 -13.64 3.09 10.79
N ARG A 274 -12.41 3.42 10.41
CA ARG A 274 -12.12 4.49 9.45
C ARG A 274 -11.02 4.08 8.49
N GLY A 275 -10.94 4.77 7.37
CA GLY A 275 -9.88 4.60 6.38
C GLY A 275 -10.01 5.63 5.27
N THR A 276 -9.00 5.66 4.38
CA THR A 276 -9.12 6.43 3.15
C THR A 276 -10.24 5.89 2.25
N ILE A 277 -10.64 6.72 1.28
CA ILE A 277 -11.67 6.33 0.30
C ILE A 277 -11.14 5.14 -0.50
N PRO A 278 -11.91 4.05 -0.63
CA PRO A 278 -11.45 2.76 -1.15
C PRO A 278 -11.42 2.76 -2.69
N ILE A 279 -10.73 3.75 -3.28
CA ILE A 279 -10.52 3.83 -4.74
C ILE A 279 -9.03 3.93 -5.04
N PHE A 280 -8.60 3.68 -6.27
CA PHE A 280 -7.22 3.91 -6.69
C PHE A 280 -7.03 5.37 -7.08
N TRP A 281 -6.30 6.14 -6.26
CA TRP A 281 -6.08 7.56 -6.50
C TRP A 281 -4.73 8.05 -5.98
N MET A 282 -4.25 9.15 -6.55
CA MET A 282 -3.03 9.84 -6.15
C MET A 282 -3.23 11.35 -6.17
N ASN A 283 -2.33 12.08 -5.50
CA ASN A 283 -2.24 13.53 -5.66
C ASN A 283 -1.29 13.86 -6.81
N LYS A 284 -1.77 14.63 -7.78
CA LYS A 284 -0.97 15.21 -8.85
C LYS A 284 -0.74 16.69 -8.56
N THR A 285 0.51 17.12 -8.55
CA THR A 285 0.86 18.55 -8.41
C THR A 285 0.68 19.24 -9.76
N VAL A 286 -0.15 20.28 -9.79
CA VAL A 286 -0.39 21.13 -10.96
C VAL A 286 -0.12 22.57 -10.54
N GLY A 287 1.05 23.08 -10.93
CA GLY A 287 1.57 24.36 -10.40
C GLY A 287 1.85 24.24 -8.90
N ILE A 288 1.22 25.09 -8.09
CA ILE A 288 1.34 25.10 -6.62
C ILE A 288 0.22 24.25 -5.96
N ALA A 289 -0.82 23.87 -6.71
CA ALA A 289 -1.97 23.14 -6.20
C ALA A 289 -1.80 21.61 -6.35
N ASN A 290 -2.30 20.86 -5.36
CA ASN A 290 -2.39 19.40 -5.44
C ASN A 290 -3.81 18.98 -5.79
N ARG A 291 -3.99 18.19 -6.86
CA ARG A 291 -5.28 17.65 -7.30
C ARG A 291 -5.37 16.14 -7.14
N ALA A 292 -6.51 15.64 -6.66
CA ALA A 292 -6.77 14.21 -6.58
C ALA A 292 -7.15 13.68 -7.96
N VAL A 293 -6.50 12.60 -8.40
CA VAL A 293 -6.78 11.96 -9.69
C VAL A 293 -6.89 10.45 -9.50
N ALA A 294 -7.83 9.81 -10.19
CA ALA A 294 -7.93 8.34 -10.19
C ALA A 294 -6.79 7.76 -11.03
N THR A 295 -6.15 6.69 -10.54
CA THR A 295 -5.10 5.99 -11.30
C THR A 295 -5.64 4.81 -12.09
N ARG A 296 -6.90 4.43 -11.87
CA ARG A 296 -7.61 3.39 -12.60
C ARG A 296 -9.01 3.84 -12.99
N SER A 297 -9.57 3.21 -14.02
CA SER A 297 -10.99 3.36 -14.40
C SER A 297 -11.94 2.82 -13.31
N VAL A 298 -13.25 3.00 -13.52
CA VAL A 298 -14.26 2.47 -12.59
C VAL A 298 -14.22 0.95 -12.62
N GLU A 299 -14.26 0.37 -13.82
CA GLU A 299 -14.29 -1.06 -14.11
C GLU A 299 -13.04 -1.76 -13.57
N ALA A 300 -11.86 -1.13 -13.70
CA ALA A 300 -10.60 -1.67 -13.19
C ALA A 300 -10.43 -1.52 -11.66
N THR A 301 -11.26 -0.69 -11.02
CA THR A 301 -11.27 -0.47 -9.57
C THR A 301 -12.28 -1.36 -8.86
N GLN A 302 -13.47 -1.58 -9.46
CA GLN A 302 -14.62 -2.24 -8.85
C GLN A 302 -14.29 -3.61 -8.20
N PRO A 303 -13.55 -4.55 -8.84
CA PRO A 303 -13.26 -5.84 -8.22
C PRO A 303 -12.44 -5.76 -6.92
N CYS A 304 -11.59 -4.73 -6.79
CA CYS A 304 -10.83 -4.52 -5.56
C CYS A 304 -11.67 -3.78 -4.52
N PHE A 305 -12.58 -2.90 -4.96
CA PHE A 305 -13.54 -2.21 -4.11
C PHE A 305 -14.49 -3.21 -3.46
N ASP A 306 -15.06 -4.14 -4.22
CA ASP A 306 -15.92 -5.19 -3.70
C ASP A 306 -15.18 -6.03 -2.67
N ARG A 307 -13.94 -6.45 -2.96
CA ARG A 307 -13.11 -7.19 -2.01
C ARG A 307 -12.87 -6.45 -0.69
N HIS A 308 -12.78 -5.11 -0.72
CA HIS A 308 -12.68 -4.32 0.51
C HIS A 308 -13.95 -4.49 1.36
N PHE A 309 -15.12 -4.37 0.74
CA PHE A 309 -16.39 -4.51 1.43
C PHE A 309 -16.71 -5.96 1.80
N ASP A 310 -16.32 -6.96 1.01
CA ASP A 310 -16.42 -8.38 1.37
C ASP A 310 -15.67 -8.66 2.68
N PHE A 311 -14.46 -8.11 2.81
CA PHE A 311 -13.69 -8.22 4.05
C PHE A 311 -14.43 -7.57 5.23
N LEU A 312 -14.98 -6.37 5.03
CA LEU A 312 -15.70 -5.67 6.08
C LEU A 312 -16.99 -6.41 6.46
N LEU A 313 -17.77 -6.89 5.50
CA LEU A 313 -19.00 -7.65 5.70
C LEU A 313 -18.73 -8.98 6.40
N ALA A 314 -17.68 -9.70 5.99
CA ALA A 314 -17.29 -10.94 6.66
C ALA A 314 -17.02 -10.71 8.16
N LYS A 315 -16.38 -9.59 8.49
CA LYS A 315 -15.99 -9.25 9.87
C LYS A 315 -17.12 -8.61 10.69
N TYR A 316 -17.83 -7.62 10.15
CA TYR A 316 -18.76 -6.76 10.89
C TYR A 316 -20.23 -6.93 10.48
N LYS A 317 -20.53 -7.81 9.53
CA LYS A 317 -21.87 -8.20 9.05
C LYS A 317 -22.61 -7.12 8.25
N ARG A 318 -22.80 -5.92 8.80
CA ARG A 318 -23.44 -4.78 8.13
C ARG A 318 -22.57 -3.54 8.20
N ILE A 319 -22.54 -2.74 7.14
CA ILE A 319 -21.69 -1.56 7.03
C ILE A 319 -22.54 -0.33 6.75
N HIS A 320 -22.33 0.74 7.52
CA HIS A 320 -22.85 2.06 7.17
C HIS A 320 -21.67 3.00 6.87
N VAL A 321 -21.54 3.42 5.62
CA VAL A 321 -20.51 4.34 5.15
C VAL A 321 -20.92 5.76 5.51
N LEU A 322 -20.07 6.46 6.25
CA LEU A 322 -20.27 7.88 6.54
C LEU A 322 -19.14 8.72 5.94
N SER A 323 -19.45 9.39 4.84
CA SER A 323 -18.49 10.17 4.07
C SER A 323 -18.58 11.66 4.44
N LEU A 324 -17.51 12.21 5.01
CA LEU A 324 -17.42 13.61 5.49
C LEU A 324 -16.87 14.59 4.45
N LEU A 325 -16.93 14.21 3.18
CA LEU A 325 -16.32 14.96 2.09
C LEU A 325 -17.27 16.03 1.57
N SER A 326 -16.70 17.17 1.16
CA SER A 326 -17.47 18.22 0.52
C SER A 326 -17.79 17.90 -0.94
N LEU A 327 -19.02 18.21 -1.34
CA LEU A 327 -19.48 18.09 -2.73
C LEU A 327 -19.32 19.39 -3.53
N GLU A 328 -19.34 20.54 -2.87
CA GLU A 328 -19.49 21.84 -3.54
C GLU A 328 -18.26 22.74 -3.41
N LYS A 329 -17.56 22.70 -2.27
CA LYS A 329 -16.57 23.74 -1.93
C LYS A 329 -15.12 23.35 -2.26
N LYS A 330 -14.86 22.09 -2.62
CA LYS A 330 -13.50 21.55 -2.80
C LYS A 330 -13.45 20.53 -3.93
N GLU A 331 -12.87 20.93 -5.07
CA GLU A 331 -12.76 20.09 -6.29
C GLU A 331 -12.26 18.66 -6.01
N ASN A 332 -11.21 18.51 -5.20
CA ASN A 332 -10.66 17.19 -4.86
C ASN A 332 -11.63 16.33 -4.03
N GLU A 333 -12.33 16.94 -3.07
CA GLU A 333 -13.29 16.21 -2.24
C GLU A 333 -14.51 15.80 -3.08
N ALA A 334 -14.96 16.68 -3.99
CA ALA A 334 -16.06 16.43 -4.90
C ALA A 334 -15.75 15.29 -5.87
N PHE A 335 -14.57 15.30 -6.52
CA PHE A 335 -14.13 14.23 -7.43
C PHE A 335 -14.15 12.86 -6.75
N LEU A 336 -13.54 12.75 -5.57
CA LEU A 336 -13.49 11.49 -4.84
C LEU A 336 -14.86 11.07 -4.32
N THR A 337 -15.71 12.02 -3.95
CA THR A 337 -17.08 11.74 -3.52
C THR A 337 -17.91 11.17 -4.66
N LEU A 338 -17.83 11.77 -5.85
CA LEU A 338 -18.54 11.29 -7.03
C LEU A 338 -18.09 9.87 -7.41
N ARG A 339 -16.76 9.64 -7.48
CA ARG A 339 -16.20 8.30 -7.75
C ARG A 339 -16.64 7.27 -6.70
N TYR A 340 -16.63 7.65 -5.43
CA TYR A 340 -17.06 6.74 -4.36
C TYR A 340 -18.55 6.41 -4.45
N LYS A 341 -19.40 7.40 -4.79
CA LYS A 341 -20.83 7.18 -5.08
C LYS A 341 -21.03 6.20 -6.24
N THR A 342 -20.25 6.32 -7.33
CA THR A 342 -20.31 5.37 -8.46
C THR A 342 -20.01 3.94 -8.00
N HIS A 343 -18.90 3.72 -7.32
CA HIS A 343 -18.54 2.38 -6.83
C HIS A 343 -19.52 1.80 -5.81
N LEU A 344 -20.09 2.66 -4.95
CA LEU A 344 -21.15 2.22 -4.06
C LEU A 344 -22.37 1.78 -4.87
N LYS A 345 -22.79 2.51 -5.91
CA LYS A 345 -23.92 2.07 -6.75
C LYS A 345 -23.68 0.72 -7.42
N GLU A 346 -22.45 0.46 -7.85
CA GLU A 346 -22.04 -0.77 -8.55
C GLU A 346 -21.63 -1.92 -7.61
N ARG A 347 -21.70 -1.72 -6.29
CA ARG A 347 -21.23 -2.68 -5.27
C ARG A 347 -21.99 -3.99 -5.29
N THR A 348 -21.29 -5.06 -4.95
CA THR A 348 -21.92 -6.31 -4.51
C THR A 348 -22.55 -6.17 -3.11
N HIS A 349 -23.57 -6.99 -2.80
CA HIS A 349 -24.25 -7.02 -1.48
C HIS A 349 -24.89 -5.70 -1.03
N SER A 350 -25.71 -5.11 -1.92
CA SER A 350 -26.31 -3.78 -1.71
C SER A 350 -27.16 -3.64 -0.44
N GLU A 351 -27.75 -4.74 0.03
CA GLU A 351 -28.66 -4.83 1.19
C GLU A 351 -27.97 -4.68 2.55
N ASN A 352 -26.66 -4.95 2.63
CA ASN A 352 -25.90 -4.89 3.87
C ASN A 352 -24.97 -3.67 3.97
N ILE A 353 -24.99 -2.80 2.95
CA ILE A 353 -24.14 -1.61 2.85
C ILE A 353 -25.01 -0.38 2.60
N GLU A 354 -25.08 0.49 3.59
CA GLU A 354 -25.74 1.79 3.53
C GLU A 354 -24.70 2.92 3.45
N ALA A 355 -25.10 4.11 2.97
CA ALA A 355 -24.19 5.24 2.87
C ALA A 355 -24.86 6.60 3.09
N THR A 356 -24.29 7.40 3.98
CA THR A 356 -24.64 8.80 4.21
C THR A 356 -23.46 9.71 3.83
N PHE A 357 -23.77 10.75 3.06
CA PHE A 357 -22.81 11.76 2.61
C PHE A 357 -23.09 13.08 3.33
N PHE A 358 -22.31 13.33 4.37
CA PHE A 358 -22.48 14.48 5.24
C PHE A 358 -21.38 15.51 4.98
N ASP A 359 -21.69 16.60 4.26
CA ASP A 359 -20.72 17.68 4.03
C ASP A 359 -20.52 18.50 5.30
N ILE A 360 -19.64 18.01 6.17
CA ILE A 360 -19.30 18.67 7.43
C ILE A 360 -18.79 20.11 7.23
N SER A 361 -18.21 20.44 6.07
CA SER A 361 -17.74 21.80 5.78
C SER A 361 -18.93 22.73 5.50
N ALA A 362 -19.93 22.26 4.77
CA ALA A 362 -21.18 22.98 4.55
C ALA A 362 -21.99 23.11 5.86
N GLU A 363 -22.13 22.03 6.61
CA GLU A 363 -22.93 22.00 7.84
C GLU A 363 -22.34 22.87 8.95
N SER A 364 -21.02 22.83 9.13
CA SER A 364 -20.33 23.72 10.09
C SER A 364 -20.46 25.21 9.76
N ALA A 365 -20.76 25.56 8.51
CA ALA A 365 -20.99 26.93 8.09
C ALA A 365 -22.45 27.37 8.31
N ARG A 366 -23.38 26.43 8.40
CA ARG A 366 -24.82 26.68 8.57
C ARG A 366 -25.25 26.76 10.03
N GLN A 367 -24.63 25.97 10.90
CA GLN A 367 -25.08 25.79 12.27
C GLN A 367 -23.92 25.69 13.28
N PRO A 368 -24.15 26.03 14.56
CA PRO A 368 -23.20 25.77 15.63
C PRO A 368 -22.87 24.29 15.71
N ALA A 369 -21.65 23.98 16.14
CA ALA A 369 -21.14 22.64 16.02
C ALA A 369 -21.77 21.64 17.02
N GLU A 370 -22.35 22.11 18.13
CA GLU A 370 -23.19 21.31 19.02
C GLU A 370 -24.48 20.89 18.33
N THR A 371 -25.16 21.82 17.65
CA THR A 371 -26.36 21.57 16.86
C THR A 371 -26.07 20.60 15.69
N MET A 372 -24.92 20.76 15.04
CA MET A 372 -24.44 19.83 14.01
C MET A 372 -24.21 18.41 14.57
N ALA A 373 -23.62 18.30 15.76
CA ALA A 373 -23.39 16.99 16.38
C ALA A 373 -24.70 16.31 16.77
N LEU A 374 -25.68 17.08 17.27
CA LEU A 374 -27.02 16.58 17.60
C LEU A 374 -27.79 16.17 16.35
N SER A 375 -27.75 16.97 15.29
CA SER A 375 -28.43 16.64 14.02
C SER A 375 -27.84 15.40 13.36
N LEU A 376 -26.51 15.27 13.34
CA LEU A 376 -25.85 14.05 12.85
C LEU A 376 -26.19 12.83 13.70
N ALA A 377 -26.19 12.95 15.03
CA ALA A 377 -26.59 11.85 15.91
C ALA A 377 -28.05 11.43 15.66
N ALA A 378 -28.96 12.40 15.51
CA ALA A 378 -30.36 12.14 15.21
C ALA A 378 -30.56 11.46 13.84
N GLU A 379 -29.84 11.90 12.80
CA GLU A 379 -29.87 11.29 11.47
C GLU A 379 -29.39 9.83 11.51
N LEU A 380 -28.40 9.52 12.35
CA LEU A 380 -27.81 8.18 12.46
C LEU A 380 -28.49 7.30 13.52
N GLN A 381 -29.43 7.82 14.31
CA GLN A 381 -29.98 7.16 15.50
C GLN A 381 -30.52 5.76 15.19
N ASN A 382 -31.35 5.62 14.17
CA ASN A 382 -31.92 4.33 13.75
C ASN A 382 -30.82 3.31 13.39
N THR A 383 -29.74 3.76 12.76
CA THR A 383 -28.62 2.89 12.40
C THR A 383 -27.81 2.49 13.64
N ILE A 384 -27.58 3.44 14.56
CA ILE A 384 -26.89 3.18 15.83
C ILE A 384 -27.64 2.11 16.64
N GLU A 385 -28.96 2.24 16.77
CA GLU A 385 -29.80 1.26 17.47
C GLU A 385 -29.82 -0.09 16.75
N SER A 386 -29.96 -0.09 15.42
CA SER A 386 -30.01 -1.31 14.61
C SER A 386 -28.69 -2.10 14.64
N PHE A 387 -27.54 -1.41 14.63
CA PHE A 387 -26.21 -2.02 14.72
C PHE A 387 -25.90 -2.46 16.15
N GLY A 388 -26.41 -1.72 17.14
CA GLY A 388 -26.18 -2.00 18.55
C GLY A 388 -24.70 -1.99 18.91
N TYR A 389 -24.36 -2.81 19.89
CA TYR A 389 -23.02 -2.91 20.47
C TYR A 389 -22.86 -4.31 21.05
N PHE A 390 -21.61 -4.68 21.33
CA PHE A 390 -21.34 -5.88 22.11
C PHE A 390 -21.66 -5.63 23.59
N LEU A 391 -22.45 -6.50 24.20
CA LEU A 391 -22.75 -6.49 25.62
C LEU A 391 -22.62 -7.90 26.20
N LEU A 392 -21.74 -8.06 27.17
CA LEU A 392 -21.72 -9.21 28.07
C LEU A 392 -22.37 -8.77 29.38
N ASP A 393 -23.56 -9.28 29.67
CA ASP A 393 -24.19 -9.14 30.97
C ASP A 393 -23.57 -10.15 31.94
N ARG A 394 -22.88 -9.66 32.97
CA ARG A 394 -22.20 -10.49 33.97
C ARG A 394 -23.19 -11.08 34.98
N THR A 395 -24.41 -10.55 35.06
CA THR A 395 -25.43 -11.03 35.98
C THR A 395 -26.15 -12.25 35.42
N SER A 396 -26.59 -12.20 34.16
CA SER A 396 -27.24 -13.33 33.47
C SER A 396 -26.28 -14.23 32.71
N GLY A 397 -25.07 -13.76 32.39
CA GLY A 397 -24.16 -14.41 31.45
C GLY A 397 -24.55 -14.23 29.98
N ALA A 398 -25.61 -13.47 29.68
CA ALA A 398 -26.07 -13.25 28.32
C ALA A 398 -25.05 -12.44 27.50
N VAL A 399 -24.90 -12.83 26.24
CA VAL A 399 -23.99 -12.18 25.28
C VAL A 399 -24.79 -11.66 24.09
N TYR A 400 -24.70 -10.36 23.87
CA TYR A 400 -25.32 -9.67 22.75
C TYR A 400 -24.21 -9.19 21.80
N PRO A 401 -24.15 -9.67 20.54
CA PRO A 401 -23.13 -9.26 19.59
C PRO A 401 -23.48 -7.94 18.89
N GLN A 402 -22.46 -7.22 18.42
CA GLN A 402 -22.64 -6.04 17.57
C GLN A 402 -23.02 -6.50 16.15
N ARG A 403 -24.04 -5.89 15.54
CA ARG A 403 -24.64 -6.34 14.28
C ARG A 403 -24.17 -5.60 13.03
N GLY A 404 -23.44 -4.50 13.20
CA GLY A 404 -22.93 -3.68 12.11
C GLY A 404 -21.86 -2.69 12.56
N VAL A 405 -21.20 -2.02 11.62
CA VAL A 405 -20.16 -1.02 11.92
C VAL A 405 -20.29 0.23 11.05
N PHE A 406 -20.01 1.39 11.64
CA PHE A 406 -19.81 2.62 10.89
C PHE A 406 -18.41 2.68 10.31
N ARG A 407 -18.31 2.93 8.99
CA ARG A 407 -17.08 3.21 8.26
C ARG A 407 -17.00 4.69 7.94
N VAL A 408 -16.25 5.45 8.75
CA VAL A 408 -16.13 6.91 8.61
C VAL A 408 -14.94 7.26 7.71
N ASN A 409 -15.16 8.03 6.65
CA ASN A 409 -14.10 8.46 5.74
C ASN A 409 -14.06 9.98 5.53
N CYS A 410 -12.85 10.48 5.23
CA CYS A 410 -12.60 11.89 5.01
C CYS A 410 -11.42 12.12 4.05
N PHE A 411 -11.38 13.28 3.38
CA PHE A 411 -10.23 13.72 2.59
C PHE A 411 -9.15 14.29 3.52
N ASP A 412 -8.21 13.44 3.91
CA ASP A 412 -6.98 13.78 4.65
C ASP A 412 -7.13 14.49 6.02
N SER A 413 -8.33 14.54 6.63
CA SER A 413 -8.53 15.11 7.98
C SER A 413 -8.85 14.03 8.99
N LEU A 414 -7.86 13.72 9.84
CA LEU A 414 -8.05 12.83 10.99
C LEU A 414 -8.96 13.47 12.03
N ASP A 415 -8.91 14.79 12.18
CA ASP A 415 -9.70 15.55 13.16
C ASP A 415 -11.20 15.42 12.89
N ARG A 416 -11.64 15.57 11.62
CA ARG A 416 -13.05 15.40 11.21
C ARG A 416 -13.56 13.99 11.56
N THR A 417 -12.80 12.95 11.22
CA THR A 417 -13.21 11.56 11.50
C THR A 417 -13.26 11.26 13.00
N ASN A 418 -12.31 11.80 13.78
CA ASN A 418 -12.23 11.54 15.22
C ASN A 418 -13.45 12.09 15.97
N ILE A 419 -13.91 13.29 15.60
CA ILE A 419 -15.09 13.92 16.19
C ILE A 419 -16.34 13.12 15.88
N VAL A 420 -16.53 12.72 14.62
CA VAL A 420 -17.72 11.97 14.22
C VAL A 420 -17.76 10.57 14.85
N GLN A 421 -16.62 9.88 14.94
CA GLN A 421 -16.54 8.60 15.65
C GLN A 421 -16.82 8.76 17.17
N GLU A 422 -16.43 9.89 17.77
CA GLU A 422 -16.77 10.22 19.17
C GLU A 422 -18.28 10.38 19.35
N ILE A 423 -18.95 11.13 18.46
CA ILE A 423 -20.39 11.35 18.52
C ILE A 423 -21.16 10.02 18.46
N ILE A 424 -20.82 9.17 17.47
CA ILE A 424 -21.45 7.86 17.29
C ILE A 424 -21.21 6.99 18.52
N SER A 425 -19.97 6.92 19.02
CA SER A 425 -19.62 6.08 20.17
C SER A 425 -20.28 6.58 21.46
N ARG A 426 -20.40 7.89 21.64
CA ARG A 426 -21.08 8.48 22.80
C ARG A 426 -22.58 8.22 22.76
N ALA A 427 -23.22 8.34 21.60
CA ALA A 427 -24.62 7.97 21.44
C ALA A 427 -24.86 6.49 21.79
N ALA A 428 -24.00 5.57 21.29
CA ALA A 428 -24.07 4.15 21.64
C ALA A 428 -23.90 3.91 23.15
N VAL A 429 -22.91 4.53 23.79
CA VAL A 429 -22.70 4.39 25.25
C VAL A 429 -23.87 4.97 26.05
N GLN A 430 -24.49 6.06 25.59
CA GLN A 430 -25.64 6.64 26.28
C GLN A 430 -26.80 5.65 26.36
N THR A 431 -27.06 4.87 25.29
CA THR A 431 -28.12 3.84 25.30
C THR A 431 -27.97 2.80 26.42
N LEU A 432 -26.74 2.50 26.86
CA LEU A 432 -26.48 1.58 27.96
C LEU A 432 -27.02 2.09 29.31
N PHE A 433 -27.12 3.42 29.47
CA PHE A 433 -27.50 4.08 30.72
C PHE A 433 -28.89 4.72 30.68
N LEU A 434 -29.61 4.68 29.56
CA LEU A 434 -30.92 5.33 29.41
C LEU A 434 -32.00 4.69 30.32
N ASP A 435 -31.94 3.38 30.54
CA ASP A 435 -32.95 2.64 31.31
C ASP A 435 -32.65 2.55 32.82
N ASP A 436 -31.45 2.96 33.26
CA ASP A 436 -31.08 2.93 34.67
C ASP A 436 -31.63 4.17 35.40
N LYS A 437 -32.82 4.02 35.98
CA LYS A 437 -33.46 5.07 36.81
C LYS A 437 -32.64 5.48 38.03
N THR A 438 -31.62 4.70 38.41
CA THR A 438 -30.69 5.04 39.51
C THR A 438 -29.50 5.89 39.06
N PHE A 439 -29.39 6.18 37.76
CA PHE A 439 -28.30 6.96 37.18
C PHE A 439 -28.62 8.48 37.25
N PRO A 440 -27.89 9.28 38.05
CA PRO A 440 -28.14 10.72 38.16
C PRO A 440 -27.88 11.44 36.83
N LYS A 441 -28.66 12.48 36.51
CA LYS A 441 -28.46 13.28 35.28
C LYS A 441 -27.03 13.85 35.16
N ASP A 442 -26.42 14.22 36.28
CA ASP A 442 -25.03 14.70 36.33
C ASP A 442 -24.01 13.62 35.94
N ALA A 443 -24.32 12.35 36.17
CA ALA A 443 -23.44 11.23 35.82
C ALA A 443 -23.33 11.06 34.30
N CYS A 444 -24.38 11.33 33.53
CA CYS A 444 -24.32 11.35 32.06
C CYS A 444 -23.33 12.42 31.55
N GLN A 445 -23.30 13.60 32.17
CA GLN A 445 -22.34 14.65 31.84
C GLN A 445 -20.91 14.23 32.20
N GLN A 446 -20.71 13.59 33.36
CA GLN A 446 -19.41 13.06 33.74
C GLN A 446 -18.91 12.00 32.75
N ILE A 447 -19.76 11.06 32.34
CA ILE A 447 -19.43 10.06 31.30
C ILE A 447 -18.98 10.73 30.02
N ALA A 448 -19.78 11.67 29.51
CA ALA A 448 -19.46 12.41 28.29
C ALA A 448 -18.09 13.11 28.39
N GLN A 449 -17.79 13.74 29.53
CA GLN A 449 -16.49 14.38 29.77
C GLN A 449 -15.32 13.37 29.79
N ARG A 450 -15.50 12.17 30.37
CA ARG A 450 -14.45 11.14 30.41
C ARG A 450 -14.20 10.60 29.01
N MET A 451 -15.25 10.23 28.29
CA MET A 451 -15.16 9.78 26.90
C MET A 451 -14.47 10.84 26.03
N TRP A 452 -14.89 12.09 26.12
CA TRP A 452 -14.30 13.20 25.38
C TRP A 452 -12.78 13.32 25.59
N ARG A 453 -12.31 13.21 26.83
CA ARG A 453 -10.86 13.25 27.15
C ARG A 453 -10.10 12.07 26.53
N LEU A 454 -10.69 10.87 26.49
CA LEU A 454 -10.10 9.72 25.81
C LEU A 454 -9.98 9.98 24.30
N TRP A 455 -11.05 10.49 23.68
CA TRP A 455 -11.12 10.78 22.25
C TRP A 455 -10.18 11.91 21.81
N ILE A 456 -9.90 12.91 22.65
CA ILE A 456 -8.88 13.93 22.37
C ILE A 456 -7.50 13.28 22.26
N LYS A 457 -7.11 12.48 23.26
CA LYS A 457 -5.80 11.80 23.27
C LYS A 457 -5.64 10.85 22.09
N ASN A 458 -6.73 10.19 21.70
CA ASN A 458 -6.78 9.37 20.50
C ASN A 458 -6.51 10.16 19.21
N GLY A 459 -7.17 11.31 19.03
CA GLY A 459 -6.94 12.18 17.89
C GLY A 459 -5.46 12.59 17.77
N ASP A 460 -4.85 12.99 18.89
CA ASP A 460 -3.44 13.37 18.96
C ASP A 460 -2.50 12.24 18.55
N ASP A 461 -2.68 11.04 19.13
CA ASP A 461 -1.78 9.91 18.89
C ASP A 461 -1.92 9.35 17.49
N ILE A 462 -3.14 9.26 16.93
CA ILE A 462 -3.30 8.80 15.55
C ILE A 462 -2.80 9.85 14.54
N SER A 463 -2.88 11.14 14.86
CA SER A 463 -2.31 12.21 14.03
C SER A 463 -0.79 12.09 13.91
N LYS A 464 -0.09 11.80 15.01
CA LYS A 464 1.37 11.55 15.00
C LYS A 464 1.79 10.42 14.06
N ILE A 465 0.98 9.36 13.96
CA ILE A 465 1.26 8.20 13.10
C ILE A 465 1.28 8.62 11.62
N HIS A 466 0.30 9.42 11.19
CA HIS A 466 0.09 9.73 9.78
C HIS A 466 0.79 11.00 9.29
N ALA A 467 0.92 12.03 10.15
CA ALA A 467 1.41 13.36 9.78
C ALA A 467 2.73 13.74 10.48
N GLY A 468 3.30 12.85 11.30
CA GLY A 468 4.58 13.07 11.98
C GLY A 468 4.59 14.17 13.06
N SER A 469 3.45 14.81 13.33
CA SER A 469 3.30 15.89 14.32
C SER A 469 2.02 15.70 15.14
N LYS A 470 1.96 16.31 16.34
CA LYS A 470 0.72 16.37 17.15
C LYS A 470 -0.39 17.05 16.33
N ALA A 471 -1.66 16.75 16.63
CA ALA A 471 -2.76 17.58 16.12
C ALA A 471 -2.53 19.04 16.57
N LEU A 472 -2.89 20.01 15.72
CA LEU A 472 -2.36 21.39 15.76
C LEU A 472 -2.74 22.23 17.00
N LYS A 473 -3.38 21.66 18.02
CA LYS A 473 -4.25 22.46 18.92
C LYS A 473 -3.95 22.41 20.42
N THR A 474 -2.87 21.78 20.87
CA THR A 474 -2.61 21.59 22.32
C THR A 474 -1.53 22.50 22.88
N GLN A 475 -1.39 23.74 22.38
CA GLN A 475 -0.54 24.77 23.03
C GLN A 475 -1.31 25.92 23.69
N MET A 476 -2.65 25.92 23.64
CA MET A 476 -3.48 26.86 24.42
C MET A 476 -4.65 26.13 25.08
N THR A 477 -4.40 25.49 26.22
CA THR A 477 -5.47 25.12 27.18
C THR A 477 -4.83 24.78 28.53
N LYS A 478 -4.21 25.78 29.16
CA LYS A 478 -4.23 25.86 30.62
C LYS A 478 -5.53 26.56 30.98
N GLN A 479 -6.39 25.87 31.73
CA GLN A 479 -7.64 26.33 32.36
C GLN A 479 -8.77 26.83 31.44
N SER A 480 -9.80 26.00 31.28
CA SER A 480 -11.21 26.39 31.54
C SER A 480 -12.13 25.19 31.31
N ASP A 481 -13.06 24.99 32.23
CA ASP A 481 -14.17 24.05 32.12
C ASP A 481 -15.15 24.52 31.03
N GLY A 482 -15.23 23.76 29.93
CA GLY A 482 -16.11 24.08 28.79
C GLY A 482 -16.00 23.01 27.71
N GLY A 483 -16.79 21.95 27.82
CA GLY A 483 -16.84 20.85 26.84
C GLY A 483 -17.32 21.31 25.47
N VAL A 484 -16.91 20.58 24.41
CA VAL A 484 -17.38 20.62 22.99
C VAL A 484 -17.31 21.99 22.27
N GLN A 485 -17.81 23.07 22.87
CA GLN A 485 -17.89 24.45 22.36
C GLN A 485 -16.56 25.05 21.85
N GLN A 486 -15.44 24.86 22.57
CA GLN A 486 -14.15 25.47 22.17
C GLN A 486 -13.33 24.62 21.18
N SER A 487 -13.50 23.29 21.20
CA SER A 487 -12.80 22.40 20.25
C SER A 487 -13.29 22.60 18.81
N LEU A 488 -14.57 22.89 18.65
CA LEU A 488 -15.19 23.13 17.35
C LEU A 488 -14.95 24.56 16.84
N ARG A 489 -14.95 25.59 17.72
CA ARG A 489 -14.62 26.98 17.33
C ARG A 489 -13.20 27.15 16.78
N GLY A 490 -12.18 26.59 17.44
CA GLY A 490 -10.81 26.67 16.91
C GLY A 490 -10.51 25.68 15.76
N LEU A 491 -11.45 24.78 15.40
CA LEU A 491 -11.34 23.95 14.19
C LEU A 491 -11.57 24.82 12.93
N LEU A 492 -12.29 25.93 13.11
CA LEU A 492 -12.73 26.84 12.04
C LEU A 492 -11.78 28.02 11.83
N SER A 493 -10.99 28.42 12.83
CA SER A 493 -10.00 29.51 12.69
C SER A 493 -8.67 29.07 12.04
N ASP A 494 -8.36 27.77 12.03
CA ASP A 494 -7.03 27.25 11.67
C ASP A 494 -6.93 26.61 10.27
N MET A 495 -7.74 27.10 9.32
CA MET A 495 -7.65 26.71 7.91
C MET A 495 -6.55 27.46 7.13
N LYS A 496 -5.93 28.51 7.72
CA LYS A 496 -4.88 29.32 7.07
C LYS A 496 -3.46 28.76 7.19
N ASN A 497 -3.14 27.92 8.18
CA ASN A 497 -1.77 27.46 8.44
C ASN A 497 -1.34 26.21 7.64
N LYS A 498 -1.95 25.98 6.46
CA LYS A 498 -1.61 24.88 5.53
C LYS A 498 -0.22 25.00 4.89
N ALA A 499 0.34 26.21 4.81
CA ALA A 499 1.60 26.46 4.09
C ALA A 499 2.85 25.94 4.83
N VAL A 500 2.87 26.01 6.17
CA VAL A 500 4.05 25.60 6.98
C VAL A 500 4.23 24.07 6.98
N ARG A 501 3.13 23.30 6.92
CA ARG A 501 3.16 21.82 6.90
C ARG A 501 3.53 21.19 5.56
N ILE A 502 3.33 21.89 4.44
CA ILE A 502 3.63 21.34 3.11
C ILE A 502 5.14 21.37 2.83
N TYR A 503 5.85 22.40 3.30
CA TYR A 503 7.27 22.59 2.98
C TYR A 503 8.22 21.79 3.89
N GLN A 504 7.88 21.62 5.17
CA GLN A 504 8.79 20.98 6.15
C GLN A 504 8.66 19.43 6.23
N ASN A 505 7.61 18.83 5.64
CA ASN A 505 7.30 17.40 5.86
C ASN A 505 7.73 16.43 4.75
N THR A 506 8.02 16.88 3.52
CA THR A 506 8.33 15.95 2.42
C THR A 506 9.59 15.11 2.66
N PHE A 507 10.60 15.66 3.37
CA PHE A 507 11.84 14.94 3.67
C PHE A 507 11.72 13.99 4.88
N ASN A 508 11.02 14.41 5.95
CA ASN A 508 10.79 13.57 7.12
C ASN A 508 9.80 12.44 6.86
N GLU A 509 8.86 12.62 5.93
CA GLU A 509 7.93 11.57 5.51
C GLU A 509 8.63 10.41 4.78
N ARG A 510 9.64 10.67 3.95
CA ARG A 510 10.41 9.60 3.29
C ARG A 510 11.15 8.73 4.30
N LYS A 511 11.75 9.36 5.32
CA LYS A 511 12.40 8.64 6.43
C LYS A 511 11.40 7.76 7.18
N LEU A 512 10.22 8.31 7.49
CA LEU A 512 9.14 7.59 8.15
C LEU A 512 8.64 6.38 7.34
N GLN A 513 8.42 6.58 6.03
CA GLN A 513 7.97 5.49 5.15
C GLN A 513 9.01 4.37 5.09
N ASN A 514 10.30 4.72 5.02
CA ASN A 514 11.36 3.72 5.05
C ASN A 514 11.36 2.90 6.34
N SER A 515 11.19 3.52 7.51
CA SER A 515 11.08 2.79 8.79
C SER A 515 9.87 1.85 8.82
N ILE A 516 8.72 2.27 8.28
CA ILE A 516 7.51 1.44 8.15
C ILE A 516 7.77 0.25 7.21
N ASP A 517 8.35 0.50 6.04
CA ASP A 517 8.62 -0.55 5.05
C ASP A 517 9.61 -1.59 5.58
N VAL A 518 10.62 -1.16 6.35
CA VAL A 518 11.56 -2.06 7.02
C VAL A 518 10.87 -2.91 8.09
N LEU A 519 10.07 -2.28 8.96
CA LEU A 519 9.33 -2.99 10.02
C LEU A 519 8.36 -4.04 9.46
N LEU A 520 7.77 -3.77 8.30
CA LEU A 520 6.79 -4.63 7.65
C LEU A 520 7.38 -5.58 6.61
N GLY A 521 8.71 -5.56 6.40
CA GLY A 521 9.38 -6.45 5.44
C GLY A 521 9.05 -6.17 3.96
N ARG A 522 8.76 -4.91 3.60
CA ARG A 522 8.40 -4.51 2.22
C ARG A 522 9.59 -4.16 1.33
N LYS A 523 10.79 -4.01 1.90
CA LYS A 523 12.04 -3.87 1.14
C LYS A 523 12.58 -5.26 0.76
N LYS A 524 13.60 -5.34 -0.12
CA LYS A 524 14.20 -6.61 -0.53
C LYS A 524 14.52 -7.46 0.71
N GLU A 525 13.91 -8.65 0.79
CA GLU A 525 13.97 -9.51 1.98
C GLU A 525 15.43 -9.78 2.40
N ASP A 526 16.32 -10.01 1.43
CA ASP A 526 17.74 -10.30 1.65
C ASP A 526 18.52 -9.21 2.41
N GLU A 527 18.06 -7.95 2.35
CA GLU A 527 18.75 -6.81 2.99
C GLU A 527 18.45 -6.71 4.49
N TYR A 528 17.23 -7.08 4.90
CA TYR A 528 16.73 -6.84 6.27
C TYR A 528 16.39 -8.10 7.05
N GLU A 529 16.28 -9.24 6.39
CA GLU A 529 16.03 -10.51 7.05
C GLU A 529 17.30 -11.05 7.72
N THR A 530 17.14 -11.46 8.98
CA THR A 530 18.19 -12.11 9.78
C THR A 530 18.37 -13.56 9.35
N ARG A 531 19.62 -13.98 9.25
CA ARG A 531 20.07 -15.38 9.06
C ARG A 531 20.06 -16.09 10.40
N LEU A 532 18.86 -16.35 10.91
CA LEU A 532 18.71 -17.36 11.95
C LEU A 532 18.77 -18.74 11.27
N ASP A 533 19.91 -19.41 11.41
CA ASP A 533 20.16 -20.75 10.91
C ASP A 533 19.31 -21.72 11.71
N VAL A 534 18.15 -22.01 11.14
CA VAL A 534 17.28 -23.08 11.56
C VAL A 534 17.36 -24.12 10.44
N PRO A 535 18.03 -25.27 10.63
CA PRO A 535 18.25 -26.26 9.56
C PRO A 535 16.98 -26.65 8.79
N ALA A 536 15.83 -26.66 9.48
CA ALA A 536 14.52 -26.85 8.88
C ALA A 536 14.11 -25.73 7.88
N ILE A 537 14.44 -24.45 8.13
CA ILE A 537 14.15 -23.37 7.16
C ILE A 537 14.99 -23.53 5.91
N ASP A 538 16.28 -23.85 6.04
CA ASP A 538 17.15 -24.03 4.88
C ASP A 538 16.77 -25.28 4.08
N ALA A 539 16.24 -26.32 4.73
CA ALA A 539 15.60 -27.45 4.06
C ALA A 539 14.35 -26.98 3.28
N ILE A 540 13.42 -26.28 3.93
CA ILE A 540 12.20 -25.75 3.30
C ILE A 540 12.53 -24.84 2.11
N GLN A 541 13.46 -23.90 2.27
CA GLN A 541 13.82 -22.97 1.20
C GLN A 541 14.47 -23.70 0.02
N ARG A 542 15.31 -24.70 0.28
CA ARG A 542 15.87 -25.56 -0.77
C ARG A 542 14.78 -26.36 -1.48
N GLU A 543 13.82 -26.90 -0.74
CA GLU A 543 12.73 -27.70 -1.28
C GLU A 543 11.73 -26.86 -2.08
N ILE A 544 11.34 -25.68 -1.57
CA ILE A 544 10.57 -24.68 -2.33
C ILE A 544 11.33 -24.22 -3.59
N ALA A 545 12.65 -24.07 -3.52
CA ALA A 545 13.45 -23.71 -4.69
C ALA A 545 13.51 -24.85 -5.71
N ARG A 546 13.64 -26.10 -5.24
CA ARG A 546 13.62 -27.32 -6.06
C ARG A 546 12.27 -27.46 -6.78
N ASP A 547 11.17 -27.25 -6.07
CA ASP A 547 9.81 -27.39 -6.57
C ASP A 547 9.23 -26.08 -7.12
N CYS A 548 10.10 -25.14 -7.52
CA CYS A 548 9.64 -23.83 -7.98
C CYS A 548 8.74 -23.89 -9.21
N SER A 549 8.83 -24.96 -10.01
CA SER A 549 7.97 -25.26 -11.16
C SER A 549 6.50 -25.51 -10.77
N VAL A 550 6.22 -25.93 -9.53
CA VAL A 550 4.85 -26.19 -9.04
C VAL A 550 4.04 -24.89 -8.94
N PHE A 551 4.70 -23.80 -8.58
CA PHE A 551 4.07 -22.49 -8.38
C PHE A 551 4.52 -21.41 -9.36
N THR A 552 5.44 -21.72 -10.27
CA THR A 552 5.90 -20.79 -11.31
C THR A 552 5.44 -21.23 -12.68
N SER A 553 4.85 -20.30 -13.43
CA SER A 553 4.50 -20.46 -14.84
C SER A 553 5.10 -19.33 -15.67
N HIS A 554 5.07 -19.46 -17.00
CA HIS A 554 5.38 -18.35 -17.90
C HIS A 554 4.11 -17.95 -18.65
N ILE A 555 3.79 -16.65 -18.62
CA ILE A 555 2.67 -16.08 -19.35
C ILE A 555 3.23 -15.38 -20.59
N ALA A 556 2.76 -15.81 -21.75
CA ALA A 556 3.01 -15.09 -22.99
C ALA A 556 2.12 -13.83 -23.02
N VAL A 557 2.73 -12.66 -22.97
CA VAL A 557 2.04 -11.37 -22.96
C VAL A 557 2.31 -10.67 -24.28
N LYS A 558 1.23 -10.25 -24.94
CA LYS A 558 1.30 -9.40 -26.14
C LYS A 558 0.93 -7.98 -25.77
N ILE A 559 1.73 -7.03 -26.21
CA ILE A 559 1.48 -5.61 -25.99
C ILE A 559 1.40 -4.94 -27.35
N GLN A 560 0.24 -4.39 -27.71
CA GLN A 560 0.07 -3.58 -28.90
C GLN A 560 0.19 -2.11 -28.51
N CYS A 561 1.10 -1.39 -29.14
CA CYS A 561 1.29 0.04 -28.92
C CYS A 561 0.94 0.76 -30.21
N VAL A 562 0.12 1.81 -30.11
CA VAL A 562 -0.27 2.70 -31.21
C VAL A 562 0.07 4.13 -30.78
N THR A 563 0.62 4.93 -31.69
CA THR A 563 0.75 6.37 -31.51
C THR A 563 0.21 7.13 -32.70
N TRP A 564 -0.42 8.28 -32.45
CA TRP A 564 -0.95 9.12 -33.52
C TRP A 564 -1.03 10.59 -33.11
N ASN A 565 -0.47 11.47 -33.93
CA ASN A 565 -0.81 12.89 -33.90
C ASN A 565 -2.13 13.12 -34.67
N ALA A 566 -3.19 13.43 -33.92
CA ALA A 566 -4.54 13.59 -34.45
C ALA A 566 -4.79 14.96 -35.10
N GLY A 567 -3.81 15.87 -35.11
CA GLY A 567 -3.91 17.16 -35.83
C GLY A 567 -5.06 18.07 -35.35
N GLY A 568 -5.48 17.94 -34.09
CA GLY A 568 -6.58 18.69 -33.51
C GLY A 568 -7.97 18.08 -33.72
N LEU A 569 -8.04 16.88 -34.32
CA LEU A 569 -9.29 16.16 -34.59
C LEU A 569 -9.95 15.69 -33.29
N LEU A 570 -11.26 15.92 -33.17
CA LEU A 570 -12.12 15.21 -32.22
C LEU A 570 -12.88 14.12 -32.98
N PRO A 571 -12.81 12.85 -32.54
CA PRO A 571 -13.44 11.76 -33.27
C PRO A 571 -14.97 11.88 -33.18
N GLY A 572 -15.64 11.74 -34.32
CA GLY A 572 -17.08 11.51 -34.40
C GLY A 572 -17.43 10.03 -34.53
N HIS A 573 -18.72 9.69 -34.46
CA HIS A 573 -19.20 8.31 -34.59
C HIS A 573 -18.61 7.63 -35.86
N SER A 574 -18.04 6.43 -35.70
CA SER A 574 -17.41 5.57 -36.73
C SER A 574 -16.06 5.99 -37.34
N MET A 575 -15.45 7.09 -36.90
CA MET A 575 -14.27 7.68 -37.56
C MET A 575 -12.93 6.94 -37.34
N LEU A 576 -12.81 6.09 -36.31
CA LEU A 576 -11.53 5.47 -35.92
C LEU A 576 -11.33 4.02 -36.38
N SER A 577 -12.22 3.50 -37.25
CA SER A 577 -12.12 2.12 -37.74
C SER A 577 -10.75 1.87 -38.39
N GLY A 578 -10.00 0.92 -37.83
CA GLY A 578 -8.67 0.55 -38.34
C GLY A 578 -7.50 1.26 -37.66
N LEU A 579 -7.73 2.20 -36.72
CA LEU A 579 -6.65 2.83 -35.94
C LEU A 579 -5.81 1.79 -35.18
N ILE A 580 -6.46 0.74 -34.66
CA ILE A 580 -5.82 -0.39 -33.98
C ILE A 580 -5.83 -1.59 -34.94
N PRO A 581 -4.68 -1.98 -35.52
CA PRO A 581 -4.64 -3.12 -36.43
C PRO A 581 -5.04 -4.43 -35.73
N PRO A 582 -5.88 -5.29 -36.35
CA PRO A 582 -6.31 -6.55 -35.76
C PRO A 582 -5.15 -7.54 -35.62
N CYS A 583 -5.04 -8.20 -34.46
CA CYS A 583 -4.05 -9.27 -34.26
C CYS A 583 -4.60 -10.64 -34.69
N LYS A 584 -4.21 -11.11 -35.89
CA LYS A 584 -4.77 -12.31 -36.58
C LYS A 584 -4.80 -13.64 -35.80
N LYS A 585 -3.97 -13.83 -34.77
CA LYS A 585 -3.85 -15.14 -34.07
C LYS A 585 -4.41 -15.14 -32.65
N ARG A 586 -4.08 -14.11 -31.87
CA ARG A 586 -4.46 -14.03 -30.45
C ARG A 586 -4.46 -12.55 -30.06
N PRO A 587 -5.54 -12.04 -29.44
CA PRO A 587 -5.64 -10.64 -29.07
C PRO A 587 -4.47 -10.18 -28.17
N PRO A 588 -4.10 -8.90 -28.21
CA PRO A 588 -3.06 -8.34 -27.35
C PRO A 588 -3.52 -8.29 -25.89
N THR A 589 -2.71 -8.74 -24.95
CA THR A 589 -3.04 -8.65 -23.52
C THR A 589 -3.21 -7.20 -23.05
N ILE A 590 -2.36 -6.30 -23.56
CA ILE A 590 -2.38 -4.86 -23.26
C ILE A 590 -2.39 -4.09 -24.59
N VAL A 591 -3.27 -3.09 -24.69
CA VAL A 591 -3.26 -2.11 -25.79
C VAL A 591 -2.95 -0.74 -25.22
N SER A 592 -1.89 -0.11 -25.74
CA SER A 592 -1.45 1.23 -25.35
C SER A 592 -1.65 2.18 -26.53
N VAL A 593 -2.43 3.23 -26.35
CA VAL A 593 -2.67 4.25 -27.37
C VAL A 593 -2.18 5.60 -26.88
N GLY A 594 -1.14 6.14 -27.52
CA GLY A 594 -0.60 7.47 -27.27
C GLY A 594 -1.08 8.47 -28.33
N LEU A 595 -1.80 9.50 -27.94
CA LEU A 595 -2.34 10.49 -28.87
C LEU A 595 -1.70 11.85 -28.65
N GLN A 596 -1.37 12.55 -29.74
CA GLN A 596 -0.90 13.93 -29.73
C GLN A 596 -1.92 14.80 -30.45
N GLU A 597 -2.01 16.08 -30.07
CA GLU A 597 -2.99 17.02 -30.63
C GLU A 597 -4.42 16.45 -30.70
N MET A 598 -4.88 15.79 -29.63
CA MET A 598 -6.24 15.23 -29.51
C MET A 598 -7.38 16.27 -29.66
N VAL A 599 -7.03 17.56 -29.74
CA VAL A 599 -7.94 18.70 -29.78
C VAL A 599 -7.16 19.92 -30.26
N SER A 600 -7.83 20.81 -30.99
CA SER A 600 -7.24 22.07 -31.42
C SER A 600 -6.86 22.97 -30.25
N LEU A 601 -5.70 23.64 -30.37
CA LEU A 601 -5.23 24.59 -29.37
C LEU A 601 -6.06 25.89 -29.46
N SER A 602 -6.97 26.08 -28.51
CA SER A 602 -7.66 27.35 -28.29
C SER A 602 -7.46 27.81 -26.82
N PRO A 603 -7.49 29.13 -26.52
CA PRO A 603 -7.38 29.61 -25.15
C PRO A 603 -8.43 29.00 -24.21
N GLN A 604 -9.65 28.78 -24.71
CA GLN A 604 -10.75 28.12 -23.97
C GLN A 604 -10.42 26.66 -23.66
N ASN A 605 -9.90 25.93 -24.65
CA ASN A 605 -9.50 24.53 -24.51
C ASN A 605 -8.35 24.37 -23.50
N VAL A 606 -7.37 25.28 -23.53
CA VAL A 606 -6.24 25.31 -22.58
C VAL A 606 -6.68 25.68 -21.15
N LEU A 607 -7.67 26.56 -20.98
CA LEU A 607 -8.15 27.06 -19.67
C LEU A 607 -9.08 26.08 -18.93
N LEU A 608 -9.99 25.39 -19.65
CA LEU A 608 -10.98 24.48 -19.06
C LEU A 608 -10.43 23.08 -18.73
N GLY A 609 -9.18 22.78 -19.09
CA GLY A 609 -8.55 21.52 -18.71
C GLY A 609 -9.25 20.27 -19.25
N HIS A 610 -9.71 20.30 -20.51
CA HIS A 610 -9.93 19.18 -21.44
C HIS A 610 -10.55 17.85 -20.92
N VAL A 611 -11.31 17.83 -19.82
CA VAL A 611 -11.90 16.58 -19.30
C VAL A 611 -12.77 15.90 -20.35
N ASN A 612 -13.46 16.67 -21.21
CA ASN A 612 -14.37 16.12 -22.22
C ASN A 612 -13.66 15.46 -23.41
N SER A 613 -12.54 16.00 -23.91
CA SER A 613 -11.87 15.42 -25.09
C SER A 613 -11.32 14.03 -24.80
N ALA A 614 -10.71 13.83 -23.62
CA ALA A 614 -10.19 12.52 -23.25
C ALA A 614 -11.29 11.46 -23.09
N ILE A 615 -12.45 11.85 -22.53
CA ILE A 615 -13.62 10.97 -22.41
C ILE A 615 -14.14 10.56 -23.80
N ILE A 616 -14.25 11.52 -24.73
CA ILE A 616 -14.66 11.23 -26.11
C ILE A 616 -13.68 10.24 -26.78
N TRP A 617 -12.37 10.45 -26.63
CA TRP A 617 -11.37 9.52 -27.16
C TRP A 617 -11.44 8.14 -26.50
N GLU A 618 -11.65 8.08 -25.18
CA GLU A 618 -11.85 6.83 -24.43
C GLU A 618 -13.02 6.03 -24.99
N GLU A 619 -14.20 6.64 -25.16
CA GLU A 619 -15.40 5.99 -25.70
C GLU A 619 -15.18 5.42 -27.11
N HIS A 620 -14.52 6.17 -27.98
CA HIS A 620 -14.25 5.72 -29.35
C HIS A 620 -13.19 4.61 -29.41
N LEU A 621 -12.14 4.68 -28.58
CA LEU A 621 -11.13 3.63 -28.49
C LEU A 621 -11.72 2.34 -27.88
N GLN A 622 -12.59 2.47 -26.89
CA GLN A 622 -13.34 1.36 -26.32
C GLN A 622 -14.23 0.71 -27.39
N THR A 623 -14.99 1.50 -28.15
CA THR A 623 -15.84 1.01 -29.26
C THR A 623 -15.01 0.25 -30.32
N GLU A 624 -13.83 0.76 -30.68
CA GLU A 624 -12.96 0.09 -31.66
C GLU A 624 -12.44 -1.25 -31.13
N LEU A 625 -12.05 -1.33 -29.85
CA LEU A 625 -11.64 -2.60 -29.24
C LEU A 625 -12.79 -3.61 -29.17
N GLU A 626 -14.01 -3.15 -28.85
CA GLU A 626 -15.20 -3.99 -28.83
C GLU A 626 -15.55 -4.50 -30.22
N ARG A 627 -15.40 -3.67 -31.26
CA ARG A 627 -15.55 -4.09 -32.66
C ARG A 627 -14.53 -5.15 -33.07
N LEU A 628 -13.29 -5.03 -32.59
CA LEU A 628 -12.19 -5.94 -32.95
C LEU A 628 -12.23 -7.27 -32.22
N TYR A 629 -12.60 -7.26 -30.93
CA TYR A 629 -12.41 -8.41 -30.05
C TYR A 629 -13.67 -8.87 -29.31
N GLY A 630 -14.75 -8.10 -29.34
CA GLY A 630 -16.02 -8.40 -28.66
C GLY A 630 -16.31 -7.47 -27.47
N PRO A 631 -17.60 -7.27 -27.12
CA PRO A 631 -18.02 -6.38 -26.05
C PRO A 631 -17.52 -6.86 -24.68
N GLY A 632 -16.96 -5.96 -23.87
CA GLY A 632 -16.54 -6.25 -22.50
C GLY A 632 -15.26 -7.09 -22.34
N GLU A 633 -14.61 -7.47 -23.44
CA GLU A 633 -13.35 -8.22 -23.43
C GLU A 633 -12.17 -7.36 -22.96
N TYR A 634 -12.20 -6.07 -23.30
CA TYR A 634 -11.23 -5.07 -22.86
C TYR A 634 -11.90 -4.04 -21.97
N ILE A 635 -11.14 -3.60 -20.98
CA ILE A 635 -11.49 -2.46 -20.15
C ILE A 635 -10.36 -1.43 -20.24
N LEU A 636 -10.71 -0.15 -20.13
CA LEU A 636 -9.71 0.86 -19.84
C LEU A 636 -9.10 0.52 -18.47
N LEU A 637 -7.78 0.38 -18.39
CA LEU A 637 -7.06 0.22 -17.13
C LEU A 637 -6.78 1.58 -16.51
N SER A 638 -6.17 2.47 -17.27
CA SER A 638 -5.66 3.77 -16.80
C SER A 638 -5.50 4.74 -17.95
N GLN A 639 -5.69 6.03 -17.67
CA GLN A 639 -5.69 7.09 -18.67
C GLN A 639 -5.10 8.37 -18.07
N LEU A 640 -4.24 9.03 -18.83
CA LEU A 640 -3.60 10.26 -18.43
C LEU A 640 -3.45 11.21 -19.61
N ASN A 641 -3.82 12.48 -19.42
CA ASN A 641 -3.64 13.52 -20.42
C ASN A 641 -2.98 14.79 -19.87
N MET A 642 -2.41 15.56 -20.79
CA MET A 642 -1.78 16.85 -20.60
C MET A 642 -2.06 17.71 -21.84
N VAL A 643 -3.03 18.63 -21.74
CA VAL A 643 -3.55 19.41 -22.87
C VAL A 643 -4.00 18.44 -24.00
N GLY A 644 -3.40 18.50 -25.19
CA GLY A 644 -3.70 17.61 -26.31
C GLY A 644 -2.89 16.31 -26.35
N LEU A 645 -2.01 16.05 -25.38
CA LEU A 645 -1.24 14.80 -25.28
C LEU A 645 -1.98 13.82 -24.34
N GLY A 646 -2.24 12.60 -24.78
CA GLY A 646 -2.96 11.57 -24.02
C GLY A 646 -2.30 10.20 -24.13
N LEU A 647 -2.44 9.39 -23.08
CA LEU A 647 -2.07 7.98 -23.04
C LEU A 647 -3.21 7.17 -22.41
N PHE A 648 -3.68 6.18 -23.16
CA PHE A 648 -4.76 5.28 -22.79
C PHE A 648 -4.22 3.85 -22.77
N LEU A 649 -4.33 3.18 -21.63
CA LEU A 649 -3.97 1.77 -21.49
C LEU A 649 -5.23 0.93 -21.31
N PHE A 650 -5.49 0.04 -22.25
CA PHE A 650 -6.54 -0.97 -22.17
C PHE A 650 -5.91 -2.34 -21.87
N ILE A 651 -6.65 -3.17 -21.16
CA ILE A 651 -6.22 -4.52 -20.79
C ILE A 651 -7.37 -5.50 -21.01
N GLN A 652 -7.03 -6.73 -21.40
CA GLN A 652 -7.99 -7.83 -21.35
C GLN A 652 -8.53 -8.00 -19.93
N LYS A 653 -9.85 -8.07 -19.79
CA LYS A 653 -10.54 -8.14 -18.49
C LYS A 653 -9.99 -9.27 -17.61
N GLU A 654 -9.72 -10.43 -18.21
CA GLU A 654 -9.18 -11.61 -17.55
C GLU A 654 -7.78 -11.39 -16.98
N ALA A 655 -6.96 -10.53 -17.60
CA ALA A 655 -5.59 -10.24 -17.18
C ALA A 655 -5.50 -9.19 -16.06
N LEU A 656 -6.60 -8.53 -15.69
CA LEU A 656 -6.62 -7.46 -14.67
C LEU A 656 -6.03 -7.90 -13.33
N HIS A 657 -6.25 -9.15 -12.91
CA HIS A 657 -5.78 -9.67 -11.62
C HIS A 657 -4.24 -9.76 -11.51
N LEU A 658 -3.54 -9.73 -12.65
CA LEU A 658 -2.08 -9.74 -12.77
C LEU A 658 -1.46 -8.34 -12.63
N VAL A 659 -2.26 -7.28 -12.69
CA VAL A 659 -1.80 -5.89 -12.63
C VAL A 659 -1.72 -5.39 -11.19
N ARG A 660 -0.58 -4.80 -10.83
CA ARG A 660 -0.32 -4.15 -9.54
C ARG A 660 0.37 -2.80 -9.75
N ASP A 661 0.34 -1.93 -8.74
CA ASP A 661 1.15 -0.72 -8.62
C ASP A 661 1.03 0.24 -9.83
N VAL A 662 -0.20 0.54 -10.25
CA VAL A 662 -0.45 1.49 -11.34
C VAL A 662 -0.19 2.92 -10.86
N GLU A 663 0.77 3.61 -11.48
CA GLU A 663 1.07 5.02 -11.22
C GLU A 663 1.20 5.79 -12.53
N MET A 664 1.04 7.11 -12.43
CA MET A 664 1.02 8.01 -13.57
C MET A 664 1.90 9.22 -13.29
N ALA A 665 2.54 9.75 -14.32
CA ALA A 665 3.38 10.95 -14.22
C ALA A 665 3.27 11.80 -15.49
N THR A 666 3.46 13.11 -15.34
CA THR A 666 3.48 14.04 -16.47
C THR A 666 4.67 14.97 -16.36
N LYS A 667 5.38 15.19 -17.46
CA LYS A 667 6.46 16.17 -17.56
C LYS A 667 6.18 17.12 -18.72
N LYS A 668 6.07 18.41 -18.40
CA LYS A 668 5.95 19.49 -19.39
C LYS A 668 7.33 19.90 -19.88
N THR A 669 7.46 20.20 -21.17
CA THR A 669 8.71 20.72 -21.74
C THR A 669 8.52 21.98 -22.60
N GLY A 670 7.29 22.31 -23.02
CA GLY A 670 7.01 23.52 -23.80
C GLY A 670 7.33 24.81 -23.04
N MET A 671 7.90 25.81 -23.73
CA MET A 671 8.40 27.07 -23.15
C MET A 671 9.21 26.86 -21.85
N SER A 672 10.26 26.03 -21.89
CA SER A 672 11.09 25.69 -20.72
C SER A 672 10.30 25.10 -19.54
N GLY A 673 9.24 24.33 -19.84
CA GLY A 673 8.39 23.67 -18.84
C GLY A 673 7.15 24.47 -18.40
N MET A 674 6.92 25.66 -18.96
CA MET A 674 5.77 26.50 -18.61
C MET A 674 4.46 26.06 -19.28
N THR A 675 4.51 25.48 -20.49
CA THR A 675 3.30 25.06 -21.24
C THR A 675 3.14 23.55 -21.30
N GLY A 676 1.88 23.08 -21.30
CA GLY A 676 1.55 21.65 -21.30
C GLY A 676 1.31 21.02 -22.66
N ASN A 677 1.50 21.74 -23.77
CA ASN A 677 1.27 21.23 -25.11
C ASN A 677 2.41 20.33 -25.64
N LYS A 678 3.61 20.41 -25.03
CA LYS A 678 4.78 19.56 -25.33
C LYS A 678 5.30 18.92 -24.04
N GLY A 679 5.88 17.73 -24.17
CA GLY A 679 6.43 16.95 -23.09
C GLY A 679 6.02 15.48 -23.15
N ALA A 680 5.76 14.87 -21.99
CA ALA A 680 5.35 13.47 -21.89
C ALA A 680 4.28 13.22 -20.82
N VAL A 681 3.44 12.23 -21.10
CA VAL A 681 2.60 11.53 -20.12
C VAL A 681 3.11 10.10 -20.01
N SER A 682 3.14 9.56 -18.79
CA SER A 682 3.69 8.22 -18.56
C SER A 682 2.81 7.45 -17.58
N ILE A 683 2.56 6.18 -17.89
CA ILE A 683 1.84 5.25 -17.02
C ILE A 683 2.73 4.04 -16.79
N ARG A 684 2.92 3.67 -15.53
CA ARG A 684 3.66 2.47 -15.14
C ARG A 684 2.78 1.49 -14.40
N LEU A 685 3.12 0.22 -14.49
CA LEU A 685 2.46 -0.85 -13.74
C LEU A 685 3.42 -2.03 -13.52
N THR A 686 3.09 -2.88 -12.55
CA THR A 686 3.73 -4.17 -12.33
C THR A 686 2.79 -5.26 -12.86
N PHE A 687 3.17 -5.95 -13.94
CA PHE A 687 2.41 -7.08 -14.50
C PHE A 687 3.06 -8.39 -14.08
N SER A 688 2.40 -9.16 -13.21
CA SER A 688 2.92 -10.40 -12.62
C SER A 688 4.40 -10.30 -12.18
N GLY A 689 4.72 -9.24 -11.44
CA GLY A 689 6.08 -8.98 -10.93
C GLY A 689 7.04 -8.30 -11.91
N THR A 690 6.70 -8.20 -13.21
CA THR A 690 7.50 -7.47 -14.21
C THR A 690 7.07 -6.02 -14.28
N ARG A 691 8.00 -5.07 -14.16
CA ARG A 691 7.70 -3.63 -14.15
C ARG A 691 7.69 -3.08 -15.59
N LEU A 692 6.54 -2.57 -16.02
CA LEU A 692 6.32 -2.00 -17.34
C LEU A 692 6.10 -0.49 -17.22
N CYS A 693 6.64 0.29 -18.16
CA CYS A 693 6.42 1.73 -18.27
C CYS A 693 6.08 2.10 -19.71
N PHE A 694 5.00 2.85 -19.88
CA PHE A 694 4.51 3.36 -21.15
C PHE A 694 4.65 4.88 -21.15
N VAL A 695 5.28 5.43 -22.17
CA VAL A 695 5.52 6.87 -22.32
C VAL A 695 4.91 7.31 -23.64
N ALA A 696 3.96 8.26 -23.59
CA ALA A 696 3.51 9.00 -24.76
C ALA A 696 4.12 10.40 -24.73
N ALA A 697 4.75 10.83 -25.82
CA ALA A 697 5.48 12.09 -25.89
C ALA A 697 5.07 12.96 -27.08
N HIS A 698 5.27 14.26 -26.93
CA HIS A 698 5.17 15.24 -28.00
C HIS A 698 6.29 16.27 -27.85
N PHE A 699 7.33 16.18 -28.69
CA PHE A 699 8.55 17.00 -28.56
C PHE A 699 8.45 18.33 -29.33
N ALA A 700 9.43 19.22 -29.07
CA ALA A 700 9.60 20.49 -29.76
C ALA A 700 9.54 20.36 -31.30
N ALA A 701 8.68 21.18 -31.92
CA ALA A 701 8.42 21.18 -33.34
C ALA A 701 9.24 22.27 -34.06
N GLY A 702 9.81 21.94 -35.22
CA GLY A 702 10.65 22.84 -36.02
C GLY A 702 11.81 22.07 -36.67
N MET A 703 12.26 22.49 -37.86
CA MET A 703 13.30 21.76 -38.61
C MET A 703 14.63 21.71 -37.85
N GLU A 704 15.11 22.88 -37.42
CA GLU A 704 16.43 23.08 -36.80
C GLU A 704 16.50 22.71 -35.29
N LEU A 705 15.39 22.27 -34.69
CA LEU A 705 15.28 22.12 -33.24
C LEU A 705 15.69 20.72 -32.72
N ALA A 706 16.66 20.05 -33.37
CA ALA A 706 17.10 18.73 -32.95
C ALA A 706 17.71 18.74 -31.53
N ALA A 707 18.45 19.79 -31.18
CA ALA A 707 19.01 19.97 -29.84
C ALA A 707 17.93 20.16 -28.75
N ASP A 708 16.84 20.88 -29.06
CA ASP A 708 15.73 21.05 -28.13
C ASP A 708 14.97 19.74 -27.92
N ARG A 709 14.78 18.95 -28.99
CA ARG A 709 14.21 17.58 -28.87
C ARG A 709 15.09 16.65 -28.03
N ASN A 710 16.41 16.80 -28.10
CA ASN A 710 17.31 16.08 -27.21
C ASN A 710 17.13 16.52 -25.75
N THR A 711 16.97 17.83 -25.53
CA THR A 711 16.72 18.42 -24.21
C THR A 711 15.38 17.96 -23.63
N ASP A 712 14.33 17.87 -24.44
CA ASP A 712 13.03 17.30 -24.08
C ASP A 712 13.21 15.86 -23.57
N PHE A 713 13.90 15.00 -24.33
CA PHE A 713 14.19 13.62 -23.94
C PHE A 713 14.89 13.53 -22.58
N HIS A 714 15.96 14.30 -22.37
CA HIS A 714 16.69 14.28 -21.11
C HIS A 714 15.86 14.79 -19.94
N SER A 715 15.09 15.87 -20.14
CA SER A 715 14.20 16.43 -19.11
C SER A 715 13.14 15.41 -18.69
N ILE A 716 12.55 14.69 -19.64
CA ILE A 716 11.55 13.65 -19.36
C ILE A 716 12.18 12.49 -18.58
N VAL A 717 13.31 11.97 -19.02
CA VAL A 717 13.98 10.83 -18.37
C VAL A 717 14.45 11.16 -16.95
N ASN A 718 15.05 12.35 -16.76
CA ASN A 718 15.72 12.70 -15.51
C ASN A 718 14.76 13.19 -14.43
N GLU A 719 13.61 13.76 -14.81
CA GLU A 719 12.69 14.40 -13.87
C GLU A 719 11.38 13.64 -13.65
N THR A 720 11.04 12.68 -14.51
CA THR A 720 9.87 11.82 -14.30
C THR A 720 10.16 10.80 -13.21
N PHE A 721 9.35 10.81 -12.14
CA PHE A 721 9.52 9.94 -10.98
C PHE A 721 8.20 9.30 -10.54
N PHE A 722 8.28 8.01 -10.18
CA PHE A 722 7.21 7.18 -9.65
C PHE A 722 7.54 6.77 -8.21
N THR A 723 6.55 6.76 -7.33
CA THR A 723 6.74 6.52 -5.89
C THR A 723 7.22 5.10 -5.61
N VAL A 724 6.66 4.10 -6.28
CA VAL A 724 7.00 2.69 -6.07
C VAL A 724 8.34 2.29 -6.71
N SER A 725 8.65 2.79 -7.91
CA SER A 725 9.77 2.24 -8.71
C SER A 725 10.87 3.20 -9.09
N GLY A 726 10.78 4.48 -8.77
CA GLY A 726 11.79 5.46 -9.17
C GLY A 726 11.56 6.04 -10.56
N GLY A 727 12.62 6.22 -11.34
CA GLY A 727 12.56 6.84 -12.66
C GLY A 727 12.03 5.93 -13.76
N ILE A 728 11.87 6.47 -14.97
CA ILE A 728 11.44 5.71 -16.16
C ILE A 728 12.37 4.50 -16.40
N HIS A 729 13.68 4.70 -16.27
CA HIS A 729 14.70 3.69 -16.56
C HIS A 729 14.83 2.57 -15.51
N ASP A 730 14.13 2.66 -14.39
CA ASP A 730 14.13 1.62 -13.35
C ASP A 730 13.21 0.43 -13.68
N HIS A 731 12.40 0.55 -14.73
CA HIS A 731 11.49 -0.50 -15.19
C HIS A 731 12.21 -1.59 -15.99
N ASP A 732 11.56 -2.75 -16.10
CA ASP A 732 12.08 -3.92 -16.82
C ASP A 732 11.81 -3.81 -18.32
N LEU A 733 10.70 -3.16 -18.70
CA LEU A 733 10.38 -2.76 -20.06
C LEU A 733 9.85 -1.32 -20.07
N VAL A 734 10.43 -0.48 -20.92
CA VAL A 734 9.93 0.85 -21.26
C VAL A 734 9.52 0.85 -22.72
N ILE A 735 8.29 1.23 -23.02
CA ILE A 735 7.80 1.51 -24.39
C ILE A 735 7.58 3.01 -24.49
N TRP A 736 8.26 3.64 -25.43
CA TRP A 736 8.20 5.07 -25.68
C TRP A 736 7.61 5.31 -27.06
N ALA A 737 6.50 6.03 -27.13
CA ALA A 737 5.78 6.29 -28.36
C ALA A 737 5.39 7.76 -28.46
N GLY A 738 5.29 8.33 -29.67
CA GLY A 738 4.83 9.70 -29.82
C GLY A 738 5.29 10.39 -31.10
N ASP A 739 4.79 11.60 -31.28
CA ASP A 739 5.36 12.59 -32.20
C ASP A 739 6.63 13.19 -31.57
N LEU A 740 7.76 12.58 -31.88
CA LEU A 740 9.07 13.03 -31.42
C LEU A 740 9.62 14.17 -32.27
N ASN A 741 8.91 14.58 -33.33
CA ASN A 741 9.21 15.73 -34.18
C ASN A 741 10.59 15.77 -34.85
N TYR A 742 11.40 14.70 -34.79
CA TYR A 742 12.65 14.60 -35.55
C TYR A 742 12.37 14.59 -37.05
N ARG A 743 13.28 15.18 -37.82
CA ARG A 743 13.12 15.46 -39.25
C ARG A 743 14.15 14.73 -40.09
N VAL A 744 13.93 14.68 -41.39
CA VAL A 744 14.96 14.28 -42.37
C VAL A 744 15.79 15.52 -42.69
N ASP A 745 17.11 15.40 -42.51
CA ASP A 745 18.10 16.46 -42.68
C ASP A 745 18.68 16.43 -44.10
N LEU A 746 17.85 16.80 -45.08
CA LEU A 746 18.18 16.90 -46.51
C LEU A 746 17.49 18.12 -47.11
N GLU A 747 17.92 18.55 -48.29
CA GLU A 747 17.22 19.60 -49.02
C GLU A 747 15.82 19.14 -49.43
N GLU A 748 14.84 20.05 -49.38
CA GLU A 748 13.43 19.76 -49.64
C GLU A 748 13.19 19.05 -50.98
N LYS A 749 13.86 19.51 -52.05
CA LYS A 749 13.77 18.90 -53.39
C LYS A 749 14.28 17.47 -53.40
N GLU A 750 15.34 17.17 -52.66
CA GLU A 750 15.89 15.82 -52.56
C GLU A 750 14.97 14.90 -51.78
N ILE A 751 14.37 15.40 -50.68
CA ILE A 751 13.39 14.64 -49.89
C ILE A 751 12.19 14.26 -50.76
N HIS A 752 11.59 15.22 -51.48
CA HIS A 752 10.47 14.92 -52.37
C HIS A 752 10.84 13.93 -53.47
N SER A 753 12.00 14.09 -54.09
CA SER A 753 12.51 13.16 -55.11
C SER A 753 12.74 11.76 -54.55
N ALA A 754 13.24 11.64 -53.33
CA ALA A 754 13.44 10.36 -52.64
C ALA A 754 12.10 9.72 -52.24
N VAL A 755 11.12 10.52 -51.80
CA VAL A 755 9.77 10.04 -51.48
C VAL A 755 9.07 9.48 -52.71
N VAL A 756 9.13 10.17 -53.86
CA VAL A 756 8.57 9.69 -55.14
C VAL A 756 9.22 8.37 -55.57
N ARG A 757 10.54 8.25 -55.42
CA ARG A 757 11.29 7.02 -55.71
C ARG A 757 11.16 5.93 -54.63
N LYS A 758 10.48 6.22 -53.51
CA LYS A 758 10.41 5.37 -52.31
C LYS A 758 11.78 4.95 -51.78
N ASP A 759 12.77 5.84 -51.87
CA ASP A 759 14.14 5.61 -51.37
C ASP A 759 14.20 5.86 -49.85
N ILE A 760 13.63 4.91 -49.10
CA ILE A 760 13.64 4.90 -47.63
C ILE A 760 15.09 4.89 -47.11
N GLY A 761 16.02 4.26 -47.83
CA GLY A 761 17.42 4.16 -47.43
C GLY A 761 18.12 5.51 -47.37
N LEU A 762 17.96 6.35 -48.41
CA LEU A 762 18.51 7.71 -48.43
C LEU A 762 17.92 8.59 -47.33
N LEU A 763 16.61 8.54 -47.17
CA LEU A 763 15.91 9.34 -46.17
C LEU A 763 16.33 8.94 -44.74
N LEU A 764 16.40 7.65 -44.41
CA LEU A 764 16.79 7.17 -43.08
C LEU A 764 18.25 7.43 -42.74
N ARG A 765 19.17 7.45 -43.72
CA ARG A 765 20.58 7.82 -43.46
C ARG A 765 20.71 9.24 -42.91
N ASN A 766 19.76 10.10 -43.24
CA ASN A 766 19.67 11.50 -42.85
C ASN A 766 18.52 11.76 -41.84
N ASP A 767 17.95 10.72 -41.24
CA ASP A 767 16.97 10.88 -40.15
C ASP A 767 17.67 11.41 -38.89
N GLN A 768 17.23 12.58 -38.40
CA GLN A 768 17.87 13.22 -37.25
C GLN A 768 17.85 12.33 -36.01
N LEU A 769 16.78 11.57 -35.74
CA LEU A 769 16.73 10.70 -34.56
C LEU A 769 17.79 9.59 -34.65
N HIS A 770 17.90 8.91 -35.79
CA HIS A 770 18.94 7.89 -36.00
C HIS A 770 20.35 8.48 -35.95
N CYS A 771 20.57 9.70 -36.46
CA CYS A 771 21.83 10.41 -36.32
C CYS A 771 22.19 10.69 -34.85
N GLU A 772 21.26 11.25 -34.08
CA GLU A 772 21.48 11.61 -32.67
C GLU A 772 21.60 10.37 -31.76
N GLN A 773 20.91 9.27 -32.08
CA GLN A 773 21.08 7.96 -31.43
C GLN A 773 22.47 7.34 -31.72
N ARG A 774 22.94 7.38 -32.98
CA ARG A 774 24.29 6.91 -33.34
C ARG A 774 25.38 7.68 -32.60
N ARG A 775 25.16 8.98 -32.40
CA ARG A 775 26.01 9.88 -31.59
C ARG A 775 25.84 9.68 -30.07
N LYS A 776 24.97 8.76 -29.63
CA LYS A 776 24.65 8.45 -28.22
C LYS A 776 24.17 9.66 -27.41
N LYS A 777 23.57 10.66 -28.07
CA LYS A 777 23.05 11.86 -27.41
C LYS A 777 21.68 11.59 -26.78
N VAL A 778 20.84 10.82 -27.45
CA VAL A 778 19.47 10.51 -26.99
C VAL A 778 19.16 9.03 -27.07
N PHE A 779 18.15 8.61 -26.31
CA PHE A 779 17.61 7.25 -26.34
C PHE A 779 18.69 6.15 -26.18
N THR A 780 19.75 6.42 -25.41
CA THR A 780 20.80 5.45 -25.12
C THR A 780 20.21 4.20 -24.45
N GLY A 781 20.46 3.03 -25.05
CA GLY A 781 19.91 1.74 -24.59
C GLY A 781 18.50 1.44 -25.07
N TYR A 782 17.85 2.33 -25.82
CA TYR A 782 16.61 2.02 -26.54
C TYR A 782 16.92 1.40 -27.90
N ARG A 783 15.93 0.68 -28.42
CA ARG A 783 15.93 0.07 -29.74
C ARG A 783 14.67 0.48 -30.48
N GLU A 784 14.79 0.63 -31.78
CA GLU A 784 13.70 0.83 -32.72
C GLU A 784 13.80 -0.26 -33.79
N LYS A 785 12.67 -0.81 -34.25
CA LYS A 785 12.69 -1.78 -35.34
C LYS A 785 12.97 -1.06 -36.66
N LYS A 786 13.63 -1.73 -37.60
CA LYS A 786 13.90 -1.17 -38.94
C LYS A 786 12.60 -0.63 -39.55
N ILE A 787 12.58 0.66 -39.86
CA ILE A 787 11.47 1.33 -40.53
C ILE A 787 11.39 0.82 -41.96
N ALA A 788 10.20 0.32 -42.33
CA ALA A 788 9.91 -0.23 -43.66
C ALA A 788 8.70 0.47 -44.32
N PHE A 789 8.28 1.60 -43.76
CA PHE A 789 7.16 2.42 -44.23
C PHE A 789 7.64 3.84 -44.54
N MET A 790 6.90 4.53 -45.42
CA MET A 790 7.22 5.91 -45.84
C MET A 790 7.04 6.91 -44.69
N PRO A 791 7.60 8.14 -44.78
CA PRO A 791 7.43 9.18 -43.76
C PRO A 791 5.97 9.39 -43.34
N THR A 792 5.70 9.56 -42.05
CA THR A 792 4.32 9.69 -41.54
C THR A 792 3.78 11.11 -41.59
N TYR A 793 4.67 12.09 -41.75
CA TYR A 793 4.39 13.53 -41.87
C TYR A 793 5.06 14.06 -43.14
N LYS A 794 4.61 15.14 -43.79
CA LYS A 794 3.35 15.86 -43.65
C LYS A 794 2.44 15.53 -44.83
N LEU A 795 1.29 14.93 -44.54
CA LEU A 795 0.28 14.61 -45.55
C LEU A 795 -0.73 15.74 -45.74
N HIS A 796 -1.38 15.76 -46.89
CA HIS A 796 -2.63 16.48 -47.06
C HIS A 796 -3.76 15.67 -46.40
N VAL A 797 -4.43 16.26 -45.42
CA VAL A 797 -5.56 15.65 -44.69
C VAL A 797 -6.56 15.03 -45.67
N GLY A 798 -6.97 13.80 -45.41
CA GLY A 798 -7.87 13.00 -46.24
C GLY A 798 -7.17 12.25 -47.39
N THR A 799 -5.85 12.38 -47.55
CA THR A 799 -5.10 11.77 -48.67
C THR A 799 -3.75 11.20 -48.25
N SER A 800 -3.22 10.29 -49.06
CA SER A 800 -1.86 9.75 -48.90
C SER A 800 -0.77 10.60 -49.60
N LYS A 801 -1.09 11.85 -50.00
CA LYS A 801 -0.17 12.74 -50.74
C LYS A 801 0.57 13.66 -49.76
N TYR A 802 1.87 13.84 -49.98
CA TYR A 802 2.69 14.74 -49.17
C TYR A 802 2.52 16.21 -49.55
N SER A 803 2.59 17.08 -48.55
CA SER A 803 2.62 18.53 -48.71
C SER A 803 3.87 18.99 -49.46
N GLN A 804 3.72 19.97 -50.36
CA GLN A 804 4.85 20.60 -51.07
C GLN A 804 5.50 21.76 -50.29
N THR A 805 4.98 22.12 -49.12
CA THR A 805 5.46 23.28 -48.34
C THR A 805 6.16 22.89 -47.05
N ARG A 806 6.16 21.60 -46.70
CA ARG A 806 6.89 21.07 -45.56
C ARG A 806 7.44 19.69 -45.89
N THR A 807 8.69 19.48 -45.51
CA THR A 807 9.45 18.27 -45.81
C THR A 807 8.88 17.02 -45.14
N PRO A 808 8.63 15.94 -45.90
CA PRO A 808 8.26 14.66 -45.34
C PRO A 808 9.26 14.13 -44.30
N SER A 809 8.79 13.58 -43.17
CA SER A 809 9.63 13.08 -42.08
C SER A 809 8.95 11.98 -41.24
N TRP A 810 9.75 11.13 -40.58
CA TRP A 810 9.29 10.18 -39.57
C TRP A 810 9.27 10.85 -38.19
N THR A 811 8.22 11.64 -37.97
CA THR A 811 7.96 12.32 -36.70
C THR A 811 7.41 11.36 -35.64
N ASP A 812 6.58 10.40 -36.05
CA ASP A 812 5.87 9.46 -35.19
C ASP A 812 6.69 8.17 -35.00
N ARG A 813 7.12 7.89 -33.76
CA ARG A 813 8.11 6.84 -33.47
C ARG A 813 7.68 5.95 -32.32
N ILE A 814 8.12 4.70 -32.33
CA ILE A 814 7.96 3.76 -31.21
C ILE A 814 9.30 3.09 -30.92
N LEU A 815 9.85 3.41 -29.75
CA LEU A 815 11.11 2.87 -29.25
C LEU A 815 10.87 2.06 -27.98
N TYR A 816 11.78 1.15 -27.67
CA TYR A 816 11.70 0.39 -26.43
C TYR A 816 13.07 0.18 -25.78
N ARG A 817 13.08 0.08 -24.45
CA ARG A 817 14.23 -0.35 -23.66
C ARG A 817 13.80 -1.53 -22.80
N ALA A 818 14.47 -2.67 -22.95
CA ALA A 818 14.12 -3.90 -22.26
C ALA A 818 15.32 -4.48 -21.51
N LYS A 819 15.10 -4.87 -20.24
CA LYS A 819 16.00 -5.70 -19.42
C LYS A 819 15.59 -7.18 -19.45
N ILE A 820 14.47 -7.48 -20.13
CA ILE A 820 13.90 -8.81 -20.29
C ILE A 820 13.91 -9.22 -21.78
N PRO A 821 13.92 -10.53 -22.08
CA PRO A 821 13.75 -11.01 -23.45
C PRO A 821 12.42 -10.53 -24.05
N LEU A 822 12.49 -9.95 -25.24
CA LEU A 822 11.35 -9.37 -25.95
C LEU A 822 11.50 -9.59 -27.45
N SER A 823 10.38 -9.84 -28.13
CA SER A 823 10.29 -9.88 -29.59
C SER A 823 9.33 -8.79 -30.10
N LEU A 824 9.81 -7.92 -30.97
CA LEU A 824 9.00 -6.92 -31.66
C LEU A 824 8.53 -7.47 -33.03
N ARG A 825 7.30 -7.98 -33.06
CA ARG A 825 6.72 -8.75 -34.18
C ARG A 825 6.33 -7.85 -35.35
N GLU A 826 5.66 -6.75 -35.08
CA GLU A 826 5.16 -5.81 -36.10
C GLU A 826 5.61 -4.40 -35.76
N TYR A 827 5.91 -3.61 -36.80
CA TYR A 827 6.20 -2.19 -36.69
C TYR A 827 5.91 -1.53 -38.04
N SER A 828 4.80 -0.77 -38.14
CA SER A 828 4.31 -0.19 -39.38
C SER A 828 3.50 1.08 -39.11
N SER A 829 3.33 1.91 -40.14
CA SER A 829 2.26 2.89 -40.17
C SER A 829 0.91 2.23 -40.44
N VAL A 830 -0.17 2.90 -40.04
CA VAL A 830 -1.56 2.56 -40.34
C VAL A 830 -2.05 3.50 -41.44
N ASP A 831 -2.76 2.95 -42.44
CA ASP A 831 -3.36 3.76 -43.51
C ASP A 831 -4.65 4.44 -43.04
N LEU A 832 -4.49 5.47 -42.21
CA LEU A 832 -5.57 6.29 -41.67
C LEU A 832 -5.24 7.77 -41.91
N CYS A 833 -5.58 8.26 -43.10
CA CYS A 833 -5.22 9.61 -43.58
C CYS A 833 -6.13 10.73 -43.03
N LEU A 834 -6.65 10.60 -41.80
CA LEU A 834 -7.58 11.59 -41.22
C LEU A 834 -6.88 12.81 -40.60
N SER A 835 -5.55 12.74 -40.47
CA SER A 835 -4.68 13.80 -39.98
C SER A 835 -3.60 14.07 -41.05
N ASP A 836 -2.82 15.13 -40.88
CA ASP A 836 -1.59 15.33 -41.64
C ASP A 836 -0.45 14.39 -41.19
N HIS A 837 -0.74 13.53 -40.21
CA HIS A 837 0.08 12.41 -39.75
C HIS A 837 -0.61 11.04 -39.95
N LEU A 838 0.16 10.01 -40.31
CA LEU A 838 -0.26 8.61 -40.20
C LEU A 838 -0.03 8.05 -38.79
N PRO A 839 -0.95 7.26 -38.23
CA PRO A 839 -0.68 6.51 -37.02
C PRO A 839 0.47 5.50 -37.23
N VAL A 840 1.20 5.19 -36.16
CA VAL A 840 2.22 4.14 -36.14
C VAL A 840 1.89 3.13 -35.06
N HIS A 841 2.07 1.84 -35.36
CA HIS A 841 1.84 0.77 -34.40
C HIS A 841 3.02 -0.20 -34.29
N ALA A 842 3.10 -0.85 -33.13
CA ALA A 842 4.09 -1.87 -32.80
C ALA A 842 3.42 -3.01 -32.01
N LEU A 843 3.79 -4.26 -32.32
CA LEU A 843 3.32 -5.44 -31.58
C LEU A 843 4.49 -6.13 -30.88
N PHE A 844 4.53 -6.02 -29.56
CA PHE A 844 5.53 -6.66 -28.71
C PHE A 844 5.01 -8.01 -28.19
N SER A 845 5.91 -8.98 -28.07
CA SER A 845 5.67 -10.27 -27.43
C SER A 845 6.75 -10.52 -26.39
N ILE A 846 6.32 -10.75 -25.14
CA ILE A 846 7.20 -11.01 -23.99
C ILE A 846 6.74 -12.25 -23.24
N SER A 847 7.68 -12.93 -22.58
CA SER A 847 7.40 -14.03 -21.66
C SER A 847 7.64 -13.55 -20.24
N ILE A 848 6.59 -13.52 -19.42
CA ILE A 848 6.66 -13.07 -18.03
C ILE A 848 6.55 -14.26 -17.09
N LYS A 849 7.49 -14.37 -16.17
CA LYS A 849 7.43 -15.32 -15.06
C LYS A 849 6.27 -14.95 -14.13
N ASN A 850 5.30 -15.85 -13.98
CA ASN A 850 4.17 -15.71 -13.10
C ASN A 850 4.30 -16.65 -11.90
N THR A 851 4.16 -16.10 -10.70
CA THR A 851 4.28 -16.86 -9.44
C THR A 851 2.91 -16.95 -8.78
N ASP A 852 2.35 -18.16 -8.70
CA ASP A 852 1.13 -18.43 -7.96
C ASP A 852 1.42 -18.41 -6.45
N LYS A 853 1.08 -17.30 -5.81
CA LYS A 853 1.31 -17.10 -4.38
C LYS A 853 0.53 -18.09 -3.51
N LYS A 854 -0.65 -18.57 -3.95
CA LYS A 854 -1.45 -19.53 -3.19
C LYS A 854 -0.81 -20.90 -3.22
N LYS A 855 -0.41 -21.37 -4.41
CA LYS A 855 0.31 -22.64 -4.56
C LYS A 855 1.65 -22.62 -3.83
N ARG A 856 2.41 -21.51 -3.92
CA ARG A 856 3.66 -21.36 -3.17
C ARG A 856 3.42 -21.47 -1.67
N LYS A 857 2.41 -20.79 -1.13
CA LYS A 857 2.06 -20.82 0.29
C LYS A 857 1.59 -22.20 0.73
N ALA A 858 0.78 -22.88 -0.08
CA ALA A 858 0.31 -24.23 0.21
C ALA A 858 1.47 -25.25 0.19
N LEU A 859 2.40 -25.12 -0.75
CA LEU A 859 3.61 -25.93 -0.80
C LEU A 859 4.50 -25.66 0.42
N GLU A 860 4.72 -24.39 0.76
CA GLU A 860 5.45 -23.98 1.96
C GLU A 860 4.82 -24.56 3.23
N GLU A 861 3.49 -24.51 3.35
CA GLU A 861 2.74 -25.12 4.47
C GLU A 861 2.83 -26.66 4.48
N SER A 862 2.81 -27.31 3.32
CA SER A 862 2.92 -28.77 3.20
C SER A 862 4.31 -29.27 3.57
N ILE A 863 5.37 -28.66 3.05
CA ILE A 863 6.75 -29.01 3.40
C ILE A 863 6.97 -28.77 4.89
N TYR A 864 6.44 -27.66 5.41
CA TYR A 864 6.50 -27.34 6.82
C TYR A 864 5.82 -28.39 7.70
N ALA A 865 4.63 -28.86 7.31
CA ALA A 865 3.94 -29.93 8.02
C ALA A 865 4.73 -31.24 8.01
N GLY A 866 5.31 -31.63 6.87
CA GLY A 866 6.13 -32.83 6.75
C GLY A 866 7.37 -32.82 7.64
N ILE A 867 8.11 -31.71 7.67
CA ILE A 867 9.29 -31.57 8.55
C ILE A 867 8.90 -31.61 10.03
N LEU A 868 7.75 -31.04 10.40
CA LEU A 868 7.24 -31.14 11.77
C LEU A 868 6.86 -32.57 12.14
N GLU A 869 6.31 -33.34 11.21
CA GLU A 869 5.95 -34.74 11.41
C GLU A 869 7.20 -35.62 11.58
N GLU A 870 8.21 -35.45 10.72
CA GLU A 870 9.51 -36.13 10.84
C GLU A 870 10.22 -35.82 12.16
N ALA A 871 10.24 -34.55 12.57
CA ALA A 871 10.82 -34.13 13.85
C ALA A 871 10.05 -34.71 15.05
N THR A 872 8.74 -34.86 14.94
CA THR A 872 7.89 -35.47 15.97
C THR A 872 8.14 -36.98 16.05
N ASN A 873 8.29 -37.66 14.91
CA ASN A 873 8.54 -39.09 14.84
C ASN A 873 9.95 -39.44 15.34
N ALA A 874 10.98 -38.66 14.99
CA ALA A 874 12.34 -38.83 15.52
C ALA A 874 12.41 -38.65 17.05
N ALA A 875 11.59 -37.76 17.60
CA ALA A 875 11.48 -37.55 19.04
C ALA A 875 10.79 -38.72 19.77
N HIS A 876 9.88 -39.44 19.11
CA HIS A 876 9.23 -40.62 19.67
C HIS A 876 10.14 -41.86 19.67
N THR A 877 11.10 -41.94 18.74
CA THR A 877 12.03 -43.08 18.61
C THR A 877 13.37 -42.87 19.31
N GLY A 878 13.63 -41.68 19.88
CA GLY A 878 14.87 -41.37 20.60
C GLY A 878 16.11 -41.24 19.70
N GLN A 879 15.94 -41.11 18.38
CA GLN A 879 17.03 -40.90 17.44
C GLN A 879 17.26 -39.41 17.18
N ALA A 880 18.51 -38.97 17.23
CA ALA A 880 18.89 -37.62 16.85
C ALA A 880 18.60 -37.38 15.35
N LEU A 881 18.04 -36.21 15.02
CA LEU A 881 17.88 -35.74 13.64
C LEU A 881 19.24 -35.76 12.92
N CYS A 882 19.50 -36.78 12.11
CA CYS A 882 20.55 -36.73 11.11
C CYS A 882 20.05 -35.87 9.94
N PRO A 883 20.91 -35.04 9.32
CA PRO A 883 20.58 -34.41 8.05
C PRO A 883 20.23 -35.52 7.04
N PRO A 884 19.30 -35.28 6.09
CA PRO A 884 19.06 -36.24 5.02
C PRO A 884 20.39 -36.52 4.33
N GLN A 885 20.80 -37.79 4.33
CA GLN A 885 21.97 -38.24 3.60
C GLN A 885 21.82 -37.78 2.15
N THR A 886 22.85 -37.10 1.67
CA THR A 886 23.06 -36.78 0.28
C THR A 886 22.78 -38.02 -0.56
N TRP A 887 21.77 -37.95 -1.43
CA TRP A 887 21.66 -38.87 -2.56
C TRP A 887 22.79 -38.53 -3.54
N GLU A 888 24.00 -39.01 -3.24
CA GLU A 888 25.10 -39.07 -4.19
C GLU A 888 24.97 -40.36 -5.02
N GLY A 889 25.00 -40.19 -6.35
CA GLY A 889 25.45 -41.20 -7.31
C GLY A 889 24.57 -42.43 -7.51
N ALA A 890 23.53 -42.33 -8.35
CA ALA A 890 23.13 -43.47 -9.16
C ALA A 890 24.07 -43.54 -10.37
N ASP A 891 25.10 -44.36 -10.22
CA ASP A 891 26.08 -44.73 -11.25
C ASP A 891 25.36 -45.37 -12.44
N GLU A 892 25.40 -44.70 -13.59
CA GLU A 892 25.09 -45.29 -14.88
C GLU A 892 26.21 -46.29 -15.21
N THR A 893 26.01 -47.58 -14.94
CA THR A 893 26.53 -48.69 -15.76
C THR A 893 26.16 -50.05 -15.15
N LYS A 894 25.12 -50.69 -15.70
CA LYS A 894 25.16 -52.13 -16.04
C LYS A 894 23.92 -52.52 -16.86
N PRO A 895 24.10 -53.32 -17.93
CA PRO A 895 23.05 -53.60 -18.90
C PRO A 895 22.11 -54.70 -18.41
N ARG A 896 20.83 -54.59 -18.77
CA ARG A 896 19.84 -55.67 -18.80
C ARG A 896 19.38 -55.75 -20.27
N GLY A 897 19.41 -56.88 -20.97
CA GLY A 897 19.13 -58.23 -20.47
C GLY A 897 17.63 -58.40 -20.47
#